data_AF-A0A937S827-F1
#
_entry.id   AF-A0A937S827-F1
#
_cell.length_a   1.000
_cell.length_b   1.000
_cell.length_c   1.000
_cell.angle_alpha   90.00
_cell.angle_beta   90.00
_cell.angle_gamma   90.00
#
_symmetry.space_group_name_H-M   'P 1'
#
loop_
_entity.id
_entity.type
_entity.pdbx_description
1 polymer ?
#
loop_
_entity_poly.entity_id
_entity_poly.type
_entity_poly.pdbx_seq_one_letter_code
_entity_poly.pdbx_strand_id
1 'polypeptide(L)'
;MKILHGTWIPTEKTDFIQTGAFYLWVETTEEPRKRSKTVSPHPRQLSGKSLAEFLATELGIKPGATTTRQPPQLEISPQYFLLPTTQDQPLPSLELARYLETELPETFDWQYWQVDCYKTTARVKTDSFHYASVNNVIKLLNELHFLTLHQVADVQLGADLLFWYHYTQTFKQVIWRDRYIPALKYRSLSAQKTSPVAKSTAKSTAKSTSTRAKKATTASTPTPTPDFELYAAWEILSEQYEAEIEQYAEVMPLVCAAGFTTPPDQPTLHDKATLLRHFSECLLTELVTHSPSTAAFDKKVADSLLELCLSPQHSTTPNRAAETLEWYQQWKTWRDRIHRSQAEMPFHLCFQLKSPDKPEESWILEFQVAAKHDPSLRIALLDYWRMRSPQQKQFHKEFGKDFEQVLLMNLGYAARIYSALWAGLDTDQPISITLTADDAATFLKETAWVLEEAGYKVIVPAWWTPKGWQRAKIRLKASGRKIGGNNKSKSYFSFDTLVDYQYELSIGGEAVSEREWQQLVNAKSSLVQFRGQWMELDPDKMQQMLEFWKKHKQEHPEMGLLDFMKLTATGEDGFEFEVDHDQTLAEMLSRLNDKSALEVLPEPQPFNGILREYQKRGVSWLNYLESLGLNGCLADDMGMGKSAQVIARLVQERQDGEKMPTLLIAPTSVVGNWQKEIEKFAPQLRSHIHHGSDRVQEGAAFNAIVQNCDVLITSFTLVRRDEKLLGDMQWHRIVIDEAQNIKNPKAAQTKAILKLSAAHRLALTGTPVENRLLDLWSIFNFLNPGYLGKEAYFRKSFEIPIQKNNQVTRSAVLRKLVEPFILRRVKTDPAIIQDLPDKVEQNLFCNLTKEQASLYEATVKDVERKLNEAEGIQRKGLILATLLKLKQICNHPRQFLQDNSEFTPERSHKLERLTEMAAEAMELGESMLIFTQFTEIGEALEKYLRHLHYKTYYLHGGTNRVKREQMIADFQDPETEPSVFILSLKAGGVGITLTKANHVFHFDRWWNPAVENQATDRAFRIGQKKNVFVHKFVAIGTLEERIDQMIEDKKKLAGAIVGSDESWLTELDNESFKQLIALNRKAVME
;
A
#
# COMPACT_ATOMS: atom_id res chain seq x y z
N MET A 1 -8.07 19.00 -12.90
CA MET A 1 -8.39 17.95 -11.92
C MET A 1 -9.78 17.40 -12.19
N LYS A 2 -9.97 16.08 -12.12
CA LYS A 2 -11.24 15.38 -12.32
C LYS A 2 -11.64 14.65 -11.03
N ILE A 3 -12.82 14.93 -10.49
CA ILE A 3 -13.36 14.21 -9.34
C ILE A 3 -14.35 13.16 -9.85
N LEU A 4 -14.05 11.88 -9.62
CA LEU A 4 -14.93 10.77 -9.98
C LEU A 4 -15.94 10.56 -8.85
N HIS A 5 -17.19 10.82 -9.19
CA HIS A 5 -18.36 10.65 -8.33
C HIS A 5 -19.15 9.42 -8.75
N GLY A 6 -19.98 8.92 -7.84
CA GLY A 6 -20.95 7.90 -8.20
C GLY A 6 -21.85 7.48 -7.05
N THR A 7 -23.09 7.13 -7.42
CA THR A 7 -24.07 6.63 -6.46
C THR A 7 -25.03 5.62 -7.07
N TRP A 8 -25.73 4.91 -6.21
CA TRP A 8 -26.86 4.07 -6.56
C TRP A 8 -28.12 4.91 -6.76
N ILE A 9 -28.78 4.77 -7.92
CA ILE A 9 -30.07 5.41 -8.22
C ILE A 9 -31.13 4.32 -8.46
N PRO A 10 -32.22 4.27 -7.66
CA PRO A 10 -33.38 3.41 -7.88
C PRO A 10 -34.14 3.77 -9.17
N THR A 11 -34.78 2.80 -9.83
CA THR A 11 -35.50 3.06 -11.10
C THR A 11 -36.96 3.46 -10.86
N GLU A 12 -37.35 4.66 -11.27
CA GLU A 12 -38.68 5.25 -10.98
C GLU A 12 -39.83 4.80 -11.91
N LYS A 13 -39.66 3.68 -12.63
CA LYS A 13 -40.72 3.15 -13.51
C LYS A 13 -41.46 2.00 -12.83
N THR A 14 -42.74 2.24 -12.56
CA THR A 14 -43.70 1.43 -11.78
C THR A 14 -43.57 1.59 -10.27
N ASP A 15 -44.71 1.53 -9.56
CA ASP A 15 -44.86 1.82 -8.12
C ASP A 15 -44.22 0.77 -7.18
N PHE A 16 -43.16 0.10 -7.66
CA PHE A 16 -42.38 -0.87 -6.92
C PHE A 16 -40.98 -1.02 -7.50
N ILE A 17 -39.95 -0.76 -6.70
CA ILE A 17 -38.57 -0.80 -7.15
C ILE A 17 -37.88 -2.07 -6.63
N GLN A 18 -37.49 -2.93 -7.56
CA GLN A 18 -36.48 -3.98 -7.38
C GLN A 18 -35.37 -3.90 -8.45
N THR A 19 -35.24 -2.74 -9.09
CA THR A 19 -34.18 -2.45 -10.06
C THR A 19 -33.62 -1.07 -9.83
N GLY A 20 -32.31 -0.96 -9.74
CA GLY A 20 -31.60 0.31 -9.81
C GLY A 20 -30.35 0.12 -10.64
N ALA A 21 -29.53 1.16 -10.71
CA ALA A 21 -28.17 1.00 -11.21
C ALA A 21 -27.22 1.91 -10.45
N PHE A 22 -25.96 1.50 -10.43
CA PHE A 22 -24.90 2.37 -9.96
C PHE A 22 -24.43 3.24 -11.13
N TYR A 23 -24.31 4.54 -10.88
CA TYR A 23 -24.02 5.56 -11.89
C TYR A 23 -22.72 6.26 -11.53
N LEU A 24 -21.82 6.40 -12.50
CA LEU A 24 -20.58 7.15 -12.38
C LEU A 24 -20.67 8.44 -13.20
N TRP A 25 -20.20 9.54 -12.63
CA TRP A 25 -20.03 10.81 -13.33
C TRP A 25 -18.75 11.51 -12.88
N VAL A 26 -18.33 12.54 -13.61
CA VAL A 26 -17.06 13.22 -13.35
C VAL A 26 -17.27 14.71 -13.29
N GLU A 27 -16.90 15.30 -12.16
CA GLU A 27 -16.74 16.75 -12.01
C GLU A 27 -15.33 17.15 -12.48
N THR A 28 -15.19 18.32 -13.11
CA THR A 28 -13.92 18.83 -13.65
C THR A 28 -13.71 20.29 -13.31
N THR A 29 -12.44 20.69 -13.17
CA THR A 29 -12.03 22.09 -13.02
C THR A 29 -12.38 22.96 -14.24
N GLU A 30 -12.63 22.37 -15.40
CA GLU A 30 -12.88 23.07 -16.68
C GLU A 30 -14.35 23.45 -16.89
N GLU A 31 -14.61 24.68 -17.32
CA GLU A 31 -15.96 25.11 -17.73
C GLU A 31 -16.20 24.94 -19.25
N PRO A 32 -17.25 24.19 -19.67
CA PRO A 32 -17.54 23.94 -21.07
C PRO A 32 -18.15 25.17 -21.75
N ARG A 33 -17.58 25.53 -22.91
CA ARG A 33 -18.02 26.67 -23.72
C ARG A 33 -19.33 26.40 -24.49
N LYS A 34 -20.49 26.33 -23.82
CA LYS A 34 -21.83 26.57 -24.42
C LYS A 34 -22.97 26.57 -23.37
N ARG A 35 -23.78 27.63 -23.37
CA ARG A 35 -25.06 27.70 -22.66
C ARG A 35 -26.20 27.22 -23.57
N SER A 36 -26.87 26.13 -23.19
CA SER A 36 -28.22 25.79 -23.69
C SER A 36 -29.29 26.41 -22.79
N LYS A 37 -30.53 26.56 -23.28
CA LYS A 37 -31.56 27.43 -22.67
C LYS A 37 -32.79 26.72 -22.07
N THR A 38 -32.79 25.40 -21.93
CA THR A 38 -34.04 24.64 -21.63
C THR A 38 -33.99 23.67 -20.45
N VAL A 39 -32.81 23.26 -19.97
CA VAL A 39 -32.57 22.65 -18.65
C VAL A 39 -31.16 23.08 -18.26
N SER A 40 -30.88 23.32 -16.97
CA SER A 40 -29.55 23.70 -16.50
C SER A 40 -28.67 22.45 -16.28
N PRO A 41 -27.73 22.12 -17.20
CA PRO A 41 -26.79 21.05 -16.95
C PRO A 41 -25.80 21.49 -15.87
N HIS A 42 -25.33 20.58 -15.03
CA HIS A 42 -24.24 20.86 -14.11
C HIS A 42 -23.04 21.44 -14.87
N PRO A 43 -22.57 22.66 -14.57
CA PRO A 43 -21.63 23.39 -15.42
C PRO A 43 -20.25 22.75 -15.42
N ARG A 44 -19.88 22.00 -14.36
CA ARG A 44 -18.55 21.39 -14.19
C ARG A 44 -18.50 19.90 -14.52
N GLN A 45 -19.44 19.36 -15.29
CA GLN A 45 -19.46 17.93 -15.63
C GLN A 45 -18.66 17.59 -16.90
N LEU A 46 -18.10 16.37 -16.99
CA LEU A 46 -17.76 15.77 -18.29
C LEU A 46 -19.03 15.24 -18.96
N SER A 47 -19.39 15.78 -20.13
CA SER A 47 -20.62 15.43 -20.86
C SER A 47 -20.42 14.32 -21.89
N GLY A 48 -21.42 13.43 -22.04
CA GLY A 48 -21.59 12.45 -23.10
C GLY A 48 -20.30 11.79 -23.61
N LYS A 49 -19.86 12.16 -24.81
CA LYS A 49 -18.68 11.56 -25.47
C LYS A 49 -17.38 11.74 -24.68
N SER A 50 -17.19 12.88 -24.01
CA SER A 50 -15.97 13.14 -23.22
C SER A 50 -15.89 12.25 -21.98
N LEU A 51 -17.04 11.96 -21.35
CA LEU A 51 -17.14 10.99 -20.27
C LEU A 51 -16.89 9.57 -20.76
N ALA A 52 -17.46 9.18 -21.92
CA ALA A 52 -17.20 7.86 -22.51
C ALA A 52 -15.73 7.64 -22.87
N GLU A 53 -15.09 8.63 -23.48
CA GLU A 53 -13.68 8.59 -23.85
C GLU A 53 -12.79 8.49 -22.61
N PHE A 54 -13.01 9.34 -21.60
CA PHE A 54 -12.32 9.30 -20.32
C PHE A 54 -12.42 7.94 -19.61
N LEU A 55 -13.64 7.40 -19.47
CA LEU A 55 -13.86 6.11 -18.81
C LEU A 55 -13.15 4.96 -19.56
N ALA A 56 -13.12 4.99 -20.89
CA ALA A 56 -12.53 3.94 -21.71
C ALA A 56 -10.99 4.02 -21.84
N THR A 57 -10.42 5.23 -21.93
CA THR A 57 -8.98 5.45 -22.16
C THR A 57 -8.18 5.58 -20.88
N GLU A 58 -8.63 6.41 -19.93
CA GLU A 58 -7.92 6.67 -18.67
C GLU A 58 -8.21 5.59 -17.61
N LEU A 59 -9.48 5.19 -17.49
CA LEU A 59 -9.93 4.22 -16.48
C LEU A 59 -10.09 2.79 -17.03
N GLY A 60 -9.83 2.57 -18.32
CA GLY A 60 -9.81 1.24 -18.95
C GLY A 60 -11.17 0.52 -19.00
N ILE A 61 -12.28 1.21 -18.73
CA ILE A 61 -13.63 0.64 -18.69
C ILE A 61 -14.10 0.33 -20.12
N LYS A 62 -14.06 -0.94 -20.49
CA LYS A 62 -14.40 -1.39 -21.84
C LYS A 62 -15.92 -1.39 -22.06
N PRO A 63 -16.42 -0.89 -23.22
CA PRO A 63 -17.82 -1.01 -23.55
C PRO A 63 -18.22 -2.48 -23.77
N GLY A 64 -19.39 -2.87 -23.28
CA GLY A 64 -19.93 -4.21 -23.44
C GLY A 64 -20.19 -4.54 -24.92
N ALA A 65 -19.78 -5.72 -25.38
CA ALA A 65 -19.97 -6.15 -26.76
C ALA A 65 -21.46 -6.25 -27.12
N THR A 66 -21.89 -5.48 -28.12
CA THR A 66 -23.25 -5.43 -28.64
C THR A 66 -23.50 -6.54 -29.67
N THR A 67 -24.72 -7.10 -29.67
CA THR A 67 -25.21 -8.05 -30.69
C THR A 67 -25.91 -7.36 -31.86
N THR A 68 -26.14 -6.05 -31.76
CA THR A 68 -26.71 -5.18 -32.80
C THR A 68 -25.63 -4.66 -33.74
N ARG A 69 -26.01 -4.25 -34.96
CA ARG A 69 -25.10 -3.68 -35.99
C ARG A 69 -24.49 -2.30 -35.64
N GLN A 70 -24.50 -1.90 -34.38
CA GLN A 70 -23.92 -0.65 -33.89
C GLN A 70 -22.63 -0.94 -33.11
N PRO A 71 -21.60 -0.09 -33.23
CA PRO A 71 -20.34 -0.28 -32.50
C PRO A 71 -20.59 -0.24 -30.98
N PRO A 72 -19.85 -1.03 -30.18
CA PRO A 72 -20.02 -1.04 -28.72
C PRO A 72 -19.65 0.32 -28.14
N GLN A 73 -20.59 0.93 -27.40
CA GLN A 73 -20.45 2.22 -26.73
C GLN A 73 -20.87 2.07 -25.26
N LEU A 74 -20.33 2.92 -24.40
CA LEU A 74 -20.70 2.96 -22.97
C LEU A 74 -22.11 3.55 -22.82
N GLU A 75 -22.94 2.94 -21.97
CA GLU A 75 -24.30 3.39 -21.68
C GLU A 75 -24.26 4.66 -20.81
N ILE A 76 -24.33 5.84 -21.45
CA ILE A 76 -24.40 7.13 -20.77
C ILE A 76 -25.81 7.71 -20.91
N SER A 77 -26.40 8.14 -19.79
CA SER A 77 -27.71 8.77 -19.72
C SER A 77 -27.72 9.93 -18.71
N PRO A 78 -28.53 10.98 -18.95
CA PRO A 78 -28.68 12.06 -17.99
C PRO A 78 -29.46 11.58 -16.76
N GLN A 79 -28.95 11.94 -15.59
CA GLN A 79 -29.56 11.79 -14.27
C GLN A 79 -29.71 13.19 -13.65
N TYR A 80 -30.44 13.30 -12.55
CA TYR A 80 -30.69 14.56 -11.85
C TYR A 80 -30.19 14.48 -10.42
N PHE A 81 -29.38 15.43 -9.99
CA PHE A 81 -28.85 15.49 -8.62
C PHE A 81 -29.35 16.74 -7.91
N LEU A 82 -29.89 16.58 -6.69
CA LEU A 82 -30.21 17.70 -5.81
C LEU A 82 -28.92 18.25 -5.18
N LEU A 83 -28.48 19.44 -5.59
CA LEU A 83 -27.20 20.02 -5.19
C LEU A 83 -27.37 21.39 -4.53
N PRO A 84 -26.51 21.75 -3.56
CA PRO A 84 -26.49 23.08 -2.98
C PRO A 84 -26.08 24.09 -4.05
N THR A 85 -26.81 25.20 -4.11
CA THR A 85 -26.80 26.16 -5.22
C THR A 85 -26.79 27.58 -4.68
N THR A 86 -26.00 28.45 -5.29
CA THR A 86 -25.91 29.87 -4.94
C THR A 86 -25.81 30.69 -6.24
N GLN A 87 -26.58 31.78 -6.36
CA GLN A 87 -26.64 32.61 -7.58
C GLN A 87 -26.94 31.80 -8.88
N ASP A 88 -27.86 30.85 -8.80
CA ASP A 88 -28.23 29.92 -9.90
C ASP A 88 -27.03 29.14 -10.49
N GLN A 89 -26.03 28.82 -9.65
CA GLN A 89 -24.94 27.89 -9.97
C GLN A 89 -24.76 26.88 -8.84
N PRO A 90 -24.52 25.58 -9.14
CA PRO A 90 -24.28 24.60 -8.11
C PRO A 90 -22.91 24.85 -7.49
N LEU A 91 -22.81 24.68 -6.18
CA LEU A 91 -21.51 24.67 -5.51
C LEU A 91 -20.72 23.43 -5.96
N PRO A 92 -19.39 23.58 -6.18
CA PRO A 92 -18.54 22.43 -6.50
C PRO A 92 -18.49 21.44 -5.33
N SER A 93 -18.13 20.18 -5.60
CA SER A 93 -17.84 19.20 -4.55
C SER A 93 -16.77 19.71 -3.57
N LEU A 94 -16.75 19.21 -2.33
CA LEU A 94 -15.76 19.61 -1.31
C LEU A 94 -14.33 19.31 -1.76
N GLU A 95 -14.16 18.28 -2.58
CA GLU A 95 -12.92 17.90 -3.23
C GLU A 95 -12.55 18.91 -4.33
N LEU A 96 -13.48 19.23 -5.24
CA LEU A 96 -13.20 20.18 -6.32
C LEU A 96 -13.01 21.62 -5.81
N ALA A 97 -13.74 22.04 -4.78
CA ALA A 97 -13.64 23.35 -4.16
C ALA A 97 -12.20 23.70 -3.72
N ARG A 98 -11.44 22.69 -3.23
CA ARG A 98 -10.02 22.83 -2.87
C ARG A 98 -9.14 23.18 -4.07
N TYR A 99 -9.41 22.61 -5.24
CA TYR A 99 -8.68 22.89 -6.49
C TYR A 99 -9.16 24.17 -7.20
N LEU A 100 -10.33 24.68 -6.82
CA LEU A 100 -10.90 25.93 -7.33
C LEU A 100 -10.59 27.13 -6.42
N GLU A 101 -9.98 26.91 -5.25
CA GLU A 101 -9.68 27.94 -4.24
C GLU A 101 -10.92 28.77 -3.88
N THR A 102 -12.09 28.14 -3.89
CA THR A 102 -13.38 28.81 -3.70
C THR A 102 -13.87 28.60 -2.27
N GLU A 103 -13.99 29.68 -1.51
CA GLU A 103 -14.66 29.66 -0.21
C GLU A 103 -16.14 29.31 -0.42
N LEU A 104 -16.61 28.27 0.26
CA LEU A 104 -18.00 27.81 0.17
C LEU A 104 -18.87 28.68 1.10
N PRO A 105 -19.99 29.24 0.61
CA PRO A 105 -20.84 30.11 1.40
C PRO A 105 -21.56 29.35 2.52
N GLU A 106 -21.76 30.02 3.66
CA GLU A 106 -22.52 29.46 4.80
C GLU A 106 -24.01 29.27 4.49
N THR A 107 -24.53 29.90 3.43
CA THR A 107 -25.93 29.82 3.00
C THR A 107 -26.06 29.43 1.52
N PHE A 108 -26.96 28.47 1.25
CA PHE A 108 -27.23 27.93 -0.09
C PHE A 108 -28.67 27.43 -0.20
N ASP A 109 -29.20 27.41 -1.42
CA ASP A 109 -30.50 26.82 -1.76
C ASP A 109 -30.31 25.42 -2.35
N TRP A 110 -31.36 24.59 -2.37
CA TRP A 110 -31.32 23.27 -3.02
C TRP A 110 -32.01 23.31 -4.38
N GLN A 111 -31.31 22.95 -5.45
CA GLN A 111 -31.86 22.85 -6.81
C GLN A 111 -31.40 21.56 -7.51
N TYR A 112 -32.23 21.04 -8.44
CA TYR A 112 -31.88 19.86 -9.24
C TYR A 112 -31.04 20.23 -10.46
N TRP A 113 -29.90 19.56 -10.63
CA TRP A 113 -28.98 19.76 -11.75
C TRP A 113 -28.86 18.49 -12.59
N GLN A 114 -28.90 18.65 -13.93
CA GLN A 114 -28.79 17.52 -14.85
C GLN A 114 -27.32 17.14 -15.07
N VAL A 115 -27.00 15.85 -14.89
CA VAL A 115 -25.65 15.27 -15.00
C VAL A 115 -25.65 14.04 -15.89
N ASP A 116 -24.85 14.04 -16.95
CA ASP A 116 -24.57 12.86 -17.78
C ASP A 116 -23.79 11.83 -16.95
N CYS A 117 -24.36 10.64 -16.77
CA CYS A 117 -23.78 9.57 -15.97
C CYS A 117 -23.60 8.29 -16.81
N TYR A 118 -22.49 7.58 -16.60
CA TYR A 118 -22.30 6.22 -17.09
C TYR A 118 -22.97 5.21 -16.15
N LYS A 119 -23.83 4.36 -16.71
CA LYS A 119 -24.48 3.26 -15.99
C LYS A 119 -23.55 2.05 -15.92
N THR A 120 -23.17 1.61 -14.72
CA THR A 120 -22.18 0.53 -14.57
C THR A 120 -22.80 -0.83 -14.84
N THR A 121 -22.57 -1.37 -16.04
CA THR A 121 -23.07 -2.68 -16.46
C THR A 121 -21.94 -3.58 -16.97
N ALA A 122 -21.86 -4.80 -16.44
CA ALA A 122 -20.94 -5.84 -16.88
C ALA A 122 -21.73 -7.00 -17.51
N ARG A 123 -21.28 -7.55 -18.64
CA ARG A 123 -21.96 -8.70 -19.26
C ARG A 123 -21.41 -10.03 -18.74
N VAL A 124 -22.26 -10.83 -18.10
CA VAL A 124 -21.95 -12.19 -17.66
C VAL A 124 -22.61 -13.17 -18.63
N LYS A 125 -21.88 -14.22 -19.01
CA LYS A 125 -22.41 -15.28 -19.88
C LYS A 125 -23.25 -16.23 -19.04
N THR A 126 -24.57 -16.23 -19.24
CA THR A 126 -25.49 -17.11 -18.50
C THR A 126 -25.64 -18.46 -19.18
N ASP A 127 -25.59 -18.51 -20.51
CA ASP A 127 -25.78 -19.72 -21.30
C ASP A 127 -24.88 -19.75 -22.55
N SER A 128 -24.91 -20.85 -23.30
CA SER A 128 -24.18 -21.00 -24.56
C SER A 128 -24.41 -19.87 -25.58
N PHE A 129 -25.57 -19.19 -25.53
CA PHE A 129 -25.96 -18.13 -26.48
C PHE A 129 -26.46 -16.82 -25.85
N HIS A 130 -26.55 -16.70 -24.52
CA HIS A 130 -27.10 -15.51 -23.85
C HIS A 130 -26.11 -14.85 -22.88
N TYR A 131 -26.15 -13.52 -22.84
CA TYR A 131 -25.38 -12.67 -21.93
C TYR A 131 -26.36 -11.77 -21.16
N ALA A 132 -26.34 -11.84 -19.83
CA ALA A 132 -27.09 -10.93 -18.97
C ALA A 132 -26.24 -9.70 -18.61
N SER A 133 -26.90 -8.59 -18.28
CA SER A 133 -26.27 -7.38 -17.76
C SER A 133 -26.34 -7.41 -16.22
N VAL A 134 -25.18 -7.38 -15.57
CA VAL A 134 -24.99 -7.53 -14.12
C VAL A 134 -24.18 -6.35 -13.61
N ASN A 135 -24.54 -5.79 -12.46
CA ASN A 135 -23.83 -4.69 -11.83
C ASN A 135 -22.63 -5.21 -11.01
N ASN A 136 -21.45 -5.31 -11.64
CA ASN A 136 -20.22 -5.73 -10.97
C ASN A 136 -19.55 -4.58 -10.18
N VAL A 137 -20.34 -3.85 -9.38
CA VAL A 137 -19.93 -2.64 -8.66
C VAL A 137 -18.79 -2.91 -7.67
N ILE A 138 -18.80 -4.06 -6.98
CA ILE A 138 -17.74 -4.42 -6.01
C ILE A 138 -16.38 -4.49 -6.72
N LYS A 139 -16.30 -5.16 -7.88
CA LYS A 139 -15.05 -5.24 -8.63
C LYS A 139 -14.65 -3.87 -9.18
N LEU A 140 -15.59 -3.14 -9.75
CA LEU A 140 -15.35 -1.83 -10.36
C LEU A 140 -14.82 -0.82 -9.32
N LEU A 141 -15.42 -0.73 -8.13
CA LEU A 141 -14.95 0.17 -7.07
C LEU A 141 -13.55 -0.21 -6.55
N ASN A 142 -13.23 -1.51 -6.48
CA ASN A 142 -11.86 -1.96 -6.16
C ASN A 142 -10.85 -1.53 -7.23
N GLU A 143 -11.20 -1.68 -8.53
CA GLU A 143 -10.33 -1.26 -9.64
C GLU A 143 -10.18 0.27 -9.68
N LEU A 144 -11.24 1.05 -9.50
CA LEU A 144 -11.20 2.52 -9.46
C LEU A 144 -10.38 3.05 -8.27
N HIS A 145 -10.54 2.47 -7.09
CA HIS A 145 -9.73 2.83 -5.91
C HIS A 145 -8.24 2.53 -6.13
N PHE A 146 -7.91 1.38 -6.73
CA PHE A 146 -6.53 1.05 -7.09
C PHE A 146 -5.94 2.00 -8.17
N LEU A 147 -6.70 2.30 -9.22
CA LEU A 147 -6.24 3.16 -10.33
C LEU A 147 -5.97 4.60 -9.88
N THR A 148 -6.85 5.17 -9.05
CA THR A 148 -6.69 6.52 -8.49
C THR A 148 -5.54 6.61 -7.47
N LEU A 149 -5.24 5.54 -6.74
CA LEU A 149 -4.07 5.52 -5.84
C LEU A 149 -2.72 5.33 -6.55
N HIS A 150 -2.69 4.75 -7.75
CA HIS A 150 -1.44 4.22 -8.32
C HIS A 150 -1.16 4.50 -9.80
N GLN A 151 -2.12 5.00 -10.60
CA GLN A 151 -1.95 5.12 -12.06
C GLN A 151 -2.37 6.45 -12.69
N VAL A 152 -3.33 7.20 -12.12
CA VAL A 152 -3.88 8.40 -12.79
C VAL A 152 -3.69 9.65 -11.93
N ALA A 153 -2.83 10.58 -12.37
CA ALA A 153 -2.44 11.75 -11.59
C ALA A 153 -3.55 12.82 -11.45
N ASP A 154 -4.47 12.89 -12.41
CA ASP A 154 -5.50 13.95 -12.49
C ASP A 154 -6.91 13.48 -12.11
N VAL A 155 -7.03 12.32 -11.44
CA VAL A 155 -8.31 11.72 -11.03
C VAL A 155 -8.32 11.40 -9.55
N GLN A 156 -9.21 12.05 -8.80
CA GLN A 156 -9.48 11.77 -7.40
C GLN A 156 -10.89 11.19 -7.24
N LEU A 157 -11.08 10.31 -6.24
CA LEU A 157 -12.42 9.87 -5.84
C LEU A 157 -13.09 10.90 -4.95
N GLY A 158 -14.35 11.21 -5.22
CA GLY A 158 -15.20 11.95 -4.28
C GLY A 158 -15.52 11.13 -3.03
N ALA A 159 -15.87 11.81 -1.94
CA ALA A 159 -16.29 11.18 -0.69
C ALA A 159 -17.47 10.22 -0.86
N ASP A 160 -18.33 10.45 -1.86
CA ASP A 160 -19.44 9.58 -2.25
C ASP A 160 -18.95 8.24 -2.80
N LEU A 161 -17.99 8.24 -3.73
CA LEU A 161 -17.46 7.00 -4.28
C LEU A 161 -16.59 6.24 -3.25
N LEU A 162 -15.87 6.96 -2.39
CA LEU A 162 -15.14 6.38 -1.25
C LEU A 162 -16.09 5.75 -0.23
N PHE A 163 -17.22 6.40 0.07
CA PHE A 163 -18.26 5.84 0.92
C PHE A 163 -18.79 4.51 0.35
N TRP A 164 -19.17 4.48 -0.93
CA TRP A 164 -19.65 3.26 -1.58
C TRP A 164 -18.58 2.16 -1.66
N TYR A 165 -17.31 2.53 -1.82
CA TYR A 165 -16.20 1.58 -1.72
C TYR A 165 -16.14 0.91 -0.33
N HIS A 166 -16.14 1.69 0.75
CA HIS A 166 -16.08 1.15 2.12
C HIS A 166 -17.33 0.32 2.48
N TYR A 167 -18.51 0.82 2.12
CA TYR A 167 -19.77 0.09 2.31
C TYR A 167 -19.75 -1.26 1.60
N THR A 168 -19.33 -1.30 0.33
CA THR A 168 -19.27 -2.57 -0.42
C THR A 168 -18.24 -3.55 0.10
N GLN A 169 -17.11 -3.12 0.69
CA GLN A 169 -16.19 -4.06 1.35
C GLN A 169 -16.80 -4.70 2.62
N THR A 170 -17.62 -3.95 3.35
CA THR A 170 -18.31 -4.42 4.56
C THR A 170 -19.43 -5.39 4.16
N PHE A 171 -20.33 -4.96 3.27
CA PHE A 171 -21.43 -5.80 2.79
C PHE A 171 -20.97 -7.11 2.11
N LYS A 172 -19.80 -7.10 1.48
CA LYS A 172 -19.16 -8.31 0.93
C LYS A 172 -18.94 -9.41 1.99
N GLN A 173 -18.77 -9.08 3.27
CA GLN A 173 -18.67 -10.07 4.35
C GLN A 173 -20.01 -10.80 4.58
N VAL A 174 -21.14 -10.11 4.42
CA VAL A 174 -22.49 -10.71 4.51
C VAL A 174 -22.69 -11.73 3.40
N ILE A 175 -22.25 -11.40 2.18
CA ILE A 175 -22.31 -12.31 1.02
C ILE A 175 -21.34 -13.49 1.20
N TRP A 176 -20.10 -13.25 1.61
CA TRP A 176 -19.08 -14.30 1.80
C TRP A 176 -19.36 -15.28 2.95
N ARG A 177 -20.29 -14.97 3.85
CA ARG A 177 -20.73 -15.84 4.95
C ARG A 177 -22.15 -16.39 4.72
N ASP A 178 -22.66 -16.29 3.49
CA ASP A 178 -23.98 -16.78 3.08
C ASP A 178 -25.14 -16.35 3.99
N ARG A 179 -25.06 -15.13 4.57
CA ARG A 179 -26.01 -14.62 5.59
C ARG A 179 -27.30 -14.09 4.99
N TYR A 180 -27.95 -14.87 4.14
CA TYR A 180 -29.19 -14.50 3.45
C TYR A 180 -30.03 -15.73 3.08
N ILE A 181 -31.34 -15.55 2.96
CA ILE A 181 -32.31 -16.60 2.61
C ILE A 181 -33.23 -16.19 1.45
N PRO A 182 -33.81 -17.16 0.72
CA PRO A 182 -34.92 -16.91 -0.19
C PRO A 182 -36.12 -16.34 0.57
N ALA A 183 -36.77 -15.33 0.01
CA ALA A 183 -37.84 -14.58 0.65
C ALA A 183 -39.06 -14.39 -0.26
N LEU A 184 -40.25 -14.37 0.35
CA LEU A 184 -41.48 -13.85 -0.27
C LEU A 184 -41.86 -12.55 0.44
N LYS A 185 -41.76 -11.43 -0.27
CA LYS A 185 -42.10 -10.12 0.27
C LYS A 185 -43.46 -9.66 -0.27
N TYR A 186 -44.14 -8.79 0.47
CA TYR A 186 -45.44 -8.23 0.09
C TYR A 186 -45.34 -6.74 -0.21
N ARG A 187 -46.19 -6.23 -1.11
CA ARG A 187 -46.43 -4.80 -1.33
C ARG A 187 -47.92 -4.52 -1.49
N SER A 188 -48.39 -3.32 -1.13
CA SER A 188 -49.73 -2.84 -1.47
C SER A 188 -49.74 -2.16 -2.84
N LEU A 189 -50.79 -2.37 -3.63
CA LEU A 189 -50.99 -1.73 -4.94
C LEU A 189 -51.81 -0.44 -4.78
N SER A 190 -51.24 0.72 -5.07
CA SER A 190 -51.96 2.00 -5.02
C SER A 190 -52.79 2.25 -6.27
N ALA A 191 -54.07 2.65 -6.10
CA ALA A 191 -54.95 2.97 -7.20
C ALA A 191 -54.49 4.22 -7.99
N GLN A 192 -54.16 4.05 -9.27
CA GLN A 192 -53.67 5.12 -10.14
C GLN A 192 -54.72 6.24 -10.32
N LYS A 193 -54.35 7.48 -9.95
CA LYS A 193 -55.15 8.68 -10.24
C LYS A 193 -55.03 9.06 -11.71
N THR A 194 -56.12 8.90 -12.46
CA THR A 194 -56.22 9.39 -13.84
C THR A 194 -56.41 10.90 -13.89
N SER A 195 -55.52 11.62 -14.60
CA SER A 195 -55.64 13.05 -14.87
C SER A 195 -55.91 13.30 -16.37
N PRO A 196 -56.64 14.38 -16.75
CA PRO A 196 -57.35 14.42 -18.03
C PRO A 196 -56.50 14.98 -19.19
N VAL A 197 -56.59 14.35 -20.37
CA VAL A 197 -55.97 14.85 -21.60
C VAL A 197 -56.93 15.73 -22.41
N ALA A 198 -56.48 16.92 -22.77
CA ALA A 198 -57.21 17.89 -23.57
C ALA A 198 -57.35 17.48 -25.06
N LYS A 199 -58.39 17.99 -25.72
CA LYS A 199 -58.67 17.74 -27.14
C LYS A 199 -57.71 18.51 -28.06
N SER A 200 -57.14 17.84 -29.06
CA SER A 200 -56.68 18.48 -30.31
C SER A 200 -57.21 17.73 -31.53
N THR A 201 -57.52 18.48 -32.59
CA THR A 201 -58.36 18.07 -33.72
C THR A 201 -57.59 17.72 -34.99
N ALA A 202 -58.26 16.95 -35.87
CA ALA A 202 -57.94 16.72 -37.29
C ALA A 202 -56.68 15.86 -37.60
N LYS A 203 -56.62 15.09 -38.70
CA LYS A 203 -57.52 14.96 -39.87
C LYS A 203 -57.46 13.54 -40.45
N SER A 204 -58.53 13.06 -41.07
CA SER A 204 -58.67 11.70 -41.61
C SER A 204 -58.24 11.56 -43.08
N THR A 205 -57.90 10.32 -43.48
CA THR A 205 -58.14 9.59 -44.76
C THR A 205 -57.13 8.42 -44.84
N ALA A 206 -57.31 7.26 -45.49
CA ALA A 206 -58.43 6.44 -46.02
C ALA A 206 -57.82 5.05 -46.43
N LYS A 207 -58.49 3.92 -46.75
CA LYS A 207 -59.91 3.48 -46.80
C LYS A 207 -59.95 1.93 -46.93
N SER A 208 -60.80 1.20 -46.18
CA SER A 208 -61.44 -0.10 -46.59
C SER A 208 -60.52 -1.35 -46.78
N THR A 209 -60.90 -2.63 -46.60
CA THR A 209 -62.22 -3.32 -46.62
C THR A 209 -62.19 -4.70 -45.93
N SER A 210 -63.28 -5.12 -45.23
CA SER A 210 -63.76 -6.52 -44.98
C SER A 210 -62.83 -7.57 -44.26
N THR A 211 -63.28 -8.57 -43.47
CA THR A 211 -64.63 -9.15 -43.28
C THR A 211 -64.84 -9.84 -41.91
N ARG A 212 -65.92 -9.50 -41.21
CA ARG A 212 -66.86 -10.32 -40.41
C ARG A 212 -66.47 -11.75 -39.91
N ALA A 213 -66.49 -11.97 -38.58
CA ALA A 213 -67.10 -13.15 -37.92
C ALA A 213 -67.39 -12.89 -36.42
N LYS A 214 -68.43 -13.53 -35.84
CA LYS A 214 -68.88 -13.39 -34.43
C LYS A 214 -68.87 -14.74 -33.69
N LYS A 215 -68.54 -14.73 -32.39
CA LYS A 215 -69.10 -15.54 -31.26
C LYS A 215 -68.42 -15.02 -29.97
N ALA A 216 -69.10 -14.55 -28.91
CA ALA A 216 -70.05 -15.23 -28.01
C ALA A 216 -69.43 -16.48 -27.36
N THR A 217 -69.35 -16.66 -26.03
CA THR A 217 -69.91 -15.93 -24.87
C THR A 217 -69.26 -16.47 -23.60
N THR A 218 -69.02 -15.65 -22.57
CA THR A 218 -69.27 -15.96 -21.14
C THR A 218 -68.88 -14.74 -20.28
N ALA A 219 -69.78 -14.30 -19.40
CA ALA A 219 -69.46 -13.30 -18.40
C ALA A 219 -68.99 -14.03 -17.12
N SER A 220 -67.71 -13.93 -16.80
CA SER A 220 -67.20 -14.26 -15.47
C SER A 220 -67.18 -12.98 -14.63
N THR A 221 -67.78 -13.06 -13.44
CA THR A 221 -67.72 -12.01 -12.41
C THR A 221 -66.25 -11.65 -12.14
N PRO A 222 -65.86 -10.36 -12.10
CA PRO A 222 -64.50 -9.99 -11.74
C PRO A 222 -64.26 -10.41 -10.29
N THR A 223 -63.39 -11.40 -10.10
CA THR A 223 -62.79 -11.70 -8.79
C THR A 223 -62.10 -10.43 -8.31
N PRO A 224 -62.24 -10.01 -7.04
CA PRO A 224 -61.51 -8.84 -6.56
C PRO A 224 -60.02 -9.10 -6.72
N THR A 225 -59.35 -8.29 -7.56
CA THR A 225 -57.89 -8.29 -7.63
C THR A 225 -57.37 -7.94 -6.25
N PRO A 226 -56.47 -8.73 -5.65
CA PRO A 226 -55.95 -8.43 -4.33
C PRO A 226 -55.27 -7.06 -4.34
N ASP A 227 -55.52 -6.24 -3.33
CA ASP A 227 -54.88 -4.92 -3.13
C ASP A 227 -53.37 -5.03 -2.80
N PHE A 228 -52.78 -6.21 -2.97
CA PHE A 228 -51.40 -6.53 -2.66
C PHE A 228 -50.80 -7.50 -3.69
N GLU A 229 -49.49 -7.42 -3.84
CA GLU A 229 -48.69 -8.31 -4.68
C GLU A 229 -47.60 -8.97 -3.83
N LEU A 230 -47.42 -10.28 -4.02
CA LEU A 230 -46.35 -11.07 -3.42
C LEU A 230 -45.29 -11.33 -4.49
N TYR A 231 -44.02 -11.12 -4.16
CA TYR A 231 -42.90 -11.28 -5.08
C TYR A 231 -41.73 -12.00 -4.41
N ALA A 232 -40.95 -12.72 -5.22
CA ALA A 232 -39.76 -13.41 -4.78
C ALA A 232 -38.58 -12.42 -4.61
N ALA A 233 -37.81 -12.61 -3.54
CA ALA A 233 -36.69 -11.75 -3.17
C ALA A 233 -35.66 -12.56 -2.36
N TRP A 234 -34.65 -11.87 -1.85
CA TRP A 234 -33.72 -12.37 -0.85
C TRP A 234 -33.82 -11.51 0.43
N GLU A 235 -33.75 -12.12 1.60
CA GLU A 235 -33.78 -11.47 2.92
C GLU A 235 -32.45 -11.74 3.63
N ILE A 236 -31.79 -10.68 4.09
CA ILE A 236 -30.49 -10.74 4.76
C ILE A 236 -30.71 -11.06 6.23
N LEU A 237 -30.02 -12.08 6.75
CA LEU A 237 -30.13 -12.53 8.15
C LEU A 237 -28.83 -12.24 8.91
N SER A 238 -28.69 -11.02 9.41
CA SER A 238 -27.51 -10.63 10.20
C SER A 238 -27.84 -9.43 11.09
N GLU A 239 -27.83 -9.60 12.42
CA GLU A 239 -27.96 -8.49 13.38
C GLU A 239 -26.85 -7.45 13.19
N GLN A 240 -25.66 -7.90 12.78
CA GLN A 240 -24.53 -7.03 12.42
C GLN A 240 -24.82 -6.16 11.19
N TYR A 241 -25.60 -6.67 10.23
CA TYR A 241 -25.92 -5.91 9.01
C TYR A 241 -26.86 -4.74 9.28
N GLU A 242 -27.88 -4.89 10.13
CA GLU A 242 -28.76 -3.76 10.46
C GLU A 242 -28.02 -2.68 11.28
N ALA A 243 -27.14 -3.09 12.21
CA ALA A 243 -26.27 -2.15 12.91
C ALA A 243 -25.27 -1.45 11.96
N GLU A 244 -24.72 -2.16 10.97
CA GLU A 244 -23.89 -1.58 9.91
C GLU A 244 -24.70 -0.60 9.04
N ILE A 245 -25.95 -0.92 8.67
CA ILE A 245 -26.83 -0.02 7.91
C ILE A 245 -27.06 1.29 8.65
N GLU A 246 -27.34 1.25 9.96
CA GLU A 246 -27.50 2.44 10.79
C GLU A 246 -26.21 3.27 10.85
N GLN A 247 -25.07 2.63 11.16
CA GLN A 247 -23.77 3.30 11.23
C GLN A 247 -23.36 3.94 9.90
N TYR A 248 -23.55 3.25 8.77
CA TYR A 248 -23.24 3.80 7.45
C TYR A 248 -24.25 4.87 7.03
N ALA A 249 -25.53 4.80 7.41
CA ALA A 249 -26.50 5.85 7.15
C ALA A 249 -26.16 7.17 7.88
N GLU A 250 -25.62 7.12 9.10
CA GLU A 250 -25.15 8.33 9.79
C GLU A 250 -24.06 9.05 8.98
N VAL A 251 -23.02 8.33 8.56
CA VAL A 251 -21.84 8.90 7.88
C VAL A 251 -22.00 9.09 6.35
N MET A 252 -23.11 8.64 5.76
CA MET A 252 -23.35 8.73 4.31
C MET A 252 -23.42 10.20 3.81
N PRO A 253 -22.59 10.59 2.82
CA PRO A 253 -22.67 11.90 2.19
C PRO A 253 -24.04 12.16 1.56
N LEU A 254 -24.57 13.38 1.68
CA LEU A 254 -25.92 13.71 1.19
C LEU A 254 -26.08 13.51 -0.33
N VAL A 255 -25.03 13.76 -1.11
CA VAL A 255 -25.03 13.57 -2.57
C VAL A 255 -25.30 12.11 -2.97
N CYS A 256 -24.95 11.13 -2.12
CA CYS A 256 -25.27 9.73 -2.38
C CYS A 256 -26.79 9.48 -2.40
N ALA A 257 -27.56 10.25 -1.62
CA ALA A 257 -29.02 10.15 -1.52
C ALA A 257 -29.77 11.18 -2.39
N ALA A 258 -29.06 11.91 -3.25
CA ALA A 258 -29.59 13.05 -4.00
C ALA A 258 -29.84 12.78 -5.50
N GLY A 259 -29.53 11.57 -6.00
CA GLY A 259 -29.61 11.21 -7.42
C GLY A 259 -30.94 10.56 -7.81
N PHE A 260 -31.56 11.05 -8.89
CA PHE A 260 -32.86 10.61 -9.41
C PHE A 260 -32.83 10.42 -10.93
N THR A 261 -33.70 9.54 -11.47
CA THR A 261 -33.86 9.37 -12.93
C THR A 261 -34.71 10.47 -13.57
N THR A 262 -35.65 11.03 -12.80
CA THR A 262 -36.46 12.20 -13.12
C THR A 262 -36.57 13.08 -11.87
N PRO A 263 -36.45 14.41 -11.97
CA PRO A 263 -36.45 15.26 -10.79
C PRO A 263 -37.86 15.35 -10.17
N PRO A 264 -38.03 15.06 -8.87
CA PRO A 264 -39.30 15.26 -8.16
C PRO A 264 -39.75 16.74 -8.14
N ASP A 265 -41.06 16.97 -8.03
CA ASP A 265 -41.66 18.33 -7.95
C ASP A 265 -41.21 19.15 -6.72
N GLN A 266 -40.64 18.50 -5.70
CA GLN A 266 -40.12 19.12 -4.49
C GLN A 266 -38.67 18.66 -4.25
N PRO A 267 -37.79 19.50 -3.66
CA PRO A 267 -36.43 19.11 -3.30
C PRO A 267 -36.48 18.09 -2.15
N THR A 268 -36.24 16.82 -2.46
CA THR A 268 -36.24 15.72 -1.49
C THR A 268 -34.98 14.87 -1.66
N LEU A 269 -34.56 14.22 -0.59
CA LEU A 269 -33.48 13.23 -0.60
C LEU A 269 -34.10 11.86 -0.32
N HIS A 270 -33.51 10.80 -0.86
CA HIS A 270 -33.86 9.44 -0.45
C HIS A 270 -33.51 9.22 1.03
N ASP A 271 -34.33 8.44 1.74
CA ASP A 271 -33.95 7.96 3.06
C ASP A 271 -32.69 7.09 2.95
N LYS A 272 -31.66 7.45 3.70
CA LYS A 272 -30.32 6.88 3.59
C LYS A 272 -30.31 5.38 3.89
N ALA A 273 -30.96 4.97 4.98
CA ALA A 273 -31.00 3.58 5.41
C ALA A 273 -31.81 2.72 4.41
N THR A 274 -32.94 3.23 3.91
CA THR A 274 -33.73 2.59 2.86
C THR A 274 -32.93 2.44 1.55
N LEU A 275 -32.15 3.45 1.17
CA LEU A 275 -31.31 3.41 -0.04
C LEU A 275 -30.19 2.36 0.07
N LEU A 276 -29.53 2.26 1.23
CA LEU A 276 -28.51 1.23 1.49
C LEU A 276 -29.11 -0.18 1.49
N ARG A 277 -30.27 -0.39 2.11
CA ARG A 277 -30.99 -1.68 2.07
C ARG A 277 -31.37 -2.05 0.64
N HIS A 278 -31.94 -1.13 -0.14
CA HIS A 278 -32.30 -1.36 -1.54
C HIS A 278 -31.08 -1.70 -2.41
N PHE A 279 -29.97 -0.98 -2.27
CA PHE A 279 -28.72 -1.30 -2.99
C PHE A 279 -28.25 -2.73 -2.67
N SER A 280 -28.27 -3.10 -1.40
CA SER A 280 -27.78 -4.38 -0.90
C SER A 280 -28.65 -5.55 -1.39
N GLU A 281 -29.98 -5.38 -1.38
CA GLU A 281 -30.93 -6.36 -1.91
C GLU A 281 -30.78 -6.56 -3.42
N CYS A 282 -30.65 -5.49 -4.20
CA CYS A 282 -30.43 -5.58 -5.65
C CYS A 282 -29.08 -6.26 -5.96
N LEU A 283 -28.01 -5.85 -5.30
CA LEU A 283 -26.67 -6.42 -5.51
C LEU A 283 -26.62 -7.91 -5.13
N LEU A 284 -27.24 -8.30 -4.02
CA LEU A 284 -27.37 -9.70 -3.62
C LEU A 284 -28.17 -10.50 -4.65
N THR A 285 -29.33 -9.99 -5.06
CA THR A 285 -30.20 -10.66 -6.03
C THR A 285 -29.46 -10.88 -7.35
N GLU A 286 -28.77 -9.86 -7.87
CA GLU A 286 -27.96 -9.99 -9.10
C GLU A 286 -26.81 -10.98 -8.96
N LEU A 287 -26.07 -10.99 -7.84
CA LEU A 287 -24.98 -11.95 -7.63
C LEU A 287 -25.46 -13.40 -7.55
N VAL A 288 -26.59 -13.66 -6.86
CA VAL A 288 -27.11 -15.01 -6.69
C VAL A 288 -27.78 -15.51 -7.98
N THR A 289 -28.60 -14.69 -8.64
CA THR A 289 -29.26 -15.05 -9.91
C THR A 289 -28.31 -15.21 -11.10
N HIS A 290 -27.10 -14.67 -11.03
CA HIS A 290 -26.06 -14.82 -12.05
C HIS A 290 -24.89 -15.73 -11.63
N SER A 291 -25.04 -16.46 -10.52
CA SER A 291 -24.12 -17.54 -10.15
C SER A 291 -24.40 -18.81 -10.96
N PRO A 292 -23.38 -19.47 -11.55
CA PRO A 292 -23.60 -20.63 -12.41
C PRO A 292 -24.03 -21.86 -11.59
N SER A 293 -25.22 -22.37 -11.88
CA SER A 293 -25.75 -23.62 -11.33
C SER A 293 -25.38 -24.84 -12.19
N THR A 294 -25.83 -26.02 -11.76
CA THR A 294 -25.72 -27.26 -12.55
C THR A 294 -27.12 -27.78 -12.89
N ALA A 295 -27.29 -28.41 -14.05
CA ALA A 295 -28.59 -28.96 -14.46
C ALA A 295 -29.18 -29.99 -13.47
N ALA A 296 -28.34 -30.61 -12.62
CA ALA A 296 -28.77 -31.50 -11.54
C ALA A 296 -29.32 -30.73 -10.31
N PHE A 297 -28.84 -29.50 -10.07
CA PHE A 297 -29.38 -28.58 -9.08
C PHE A 297 -30.68 -27.95 -9.59
N ASP A 298 -30.71 -27.44 -10.83
CA ASP A 298 -31.91 -26.82 -11.40
C ASP A 298 -33.10 -27.79 -11.39
N LYS A 299 -32.86 -29.06 -11.76
CA LYS A 299 -33.87 -30.12 -11.70
C LYS A 299 -34.34 -30.48 -10.27
N LYS A 300 -33.52 -30.22 -9.23
CA LYS A 300 -33.94 -30.39 -7.82
C LYS A 300 -34.74 -29.20 -7.29
N VAL A 301 -34.58 -28.03 -7.91
CA VAL A 301 -35.13 -26.75 -7.45
C VAL A 301 -36.39 -26.35 -8.23
N ALA A 302 -36.65 -26.99 -9.37
CA ALA A 302 -37.88 -26.85 -10.16
C ALA A 302 -39.18 -26.92 -9.32
N ASP A 303 -40.16 -26.09 -9.69
CA ASP A 303 -41.46 -25.90 -9.03
C ASP A 303 -41.37 -25.48 -7.54
N SER A 304 -40.26 -24.86 -7.11
CA SER A 304 -40.05 -24.39 -5.73
C SER A 304 -39.84 -22.87 -5.60
N LEU A 305 -39.97 -22.37 -4.37
CA LEU A 305 -39.65 -20.96 -4.05
C LEU A 305 -38.22 -20.56 -4.46
N LEU A 306 -37.26 -21.48 -4.38
CA LEU A 306 -35.88 -21.22 -4.78
C LEU A 306 -35.77 -20.97 -6.29
N GLU A 307 -36.57 -21.63 -7.13
CA GLU A 307 -36.61 -21.34 -8.57
C GLU A 307 -37.14 -19.94 -8.84
N LEU A 308 -38.19 -19.51 -8.13
CA LEU A 308 -38.70 -18.13 -8.25
C LEU A 308 -37.67 -17.07 -7.83
N CYS A 309 -36.90 -17.32 -6.78
CA CYS A 309 -35.85 -16.41 -6.30
C CYS A 309 -34.60 -16.39 -7.21
N LEU A 310 -34.34 -17.49 -7.95
CA LEU A 310 -33.21 -17.61 -8.89
C LEU A 310 -33.59 -17.13 -10.32
N SER A 311 -34.85 -17.22 -10.71
CA SER A 311 -35.35 -16.89 -12.05
C SER A 311 -36.44 -15.79 -12.04
N PRO A 312 -36.14 -14.56 -11.53
CA PRO A 312 -37.15 -13.50 -11.36
C PRO A 312 -37.83 -13.06 -12.67
N GLN A 313 -37.21 -13.29 -13.84
CA GLN A 313 -37.78 -12.97 -15.15
C GLN A 313 -39.00 -13.83 -15.54
N HIS A 314 -39.26 -14.96 -14.85
CA HIS A 314 -40.44 -15.79 -15.07
C HIS A 314 -41.64 -15.43 -14.19
N SER A 315 -41.52 -14.40 -13.33
CA SER A 315 -42.51 -14.08 -12.29
C SER A 315 -43.81 -13.38 -12.76
N THR A 316 -43.95 -13.02 -14.05
CA THR A 316 -45.20 -12.42 -14.57
C THR A 316 -46.31 -13.45 -14.78
N THR A 317 -46.88 -13.98 -13.70
CA THR A 317 -48.15 -14.73 -13.73
C THR A 317 -49.16 -14.21 -12.69
N PRO A 318 -50.11 -13.34 -13.09
CA PRO A 318 -51.16 -12.81 -12.20
C PRO A 318 -52.20 -13.83 -11.71
N ASN A 319 -51.98 -15.15 -11.90
CA ASN A 319 -53.03 -16.17 -11.92
C ASN A 319 -52.91 -17.27 -10.84
N ARG A 320 -52.01 -17.10 -9.85
CA ARG A 320 -51.80 -18.05 -8.74
C ARG A 320 -51.88 -17.40 -7.35
N ALA A 321 -52.77 -16.42 -7.17
CA ALA A 321 -52.90 -15.67 -5.90
C ALA A 321 -53.16 -16.56 -4.67
N ALA A 322 -53.89 -17.67 -4.82
CA ALA A 322 -54.13 -18.63 -3.74
C ALA A 322 -52.88 -19.46 -3.37
N GLU A 323 -52.25 -20.10 -4.35
CA GLU A 323 -51.02 -20.90 -4.15
C GLU A 323 -49.86 -20.03 -3.61
N THR A 324 -49.73 -18.79 -4.11
CA THR A 324 -48.67 -17.86 -3.67
C THR A 324 -48.90 -17.42 -2.22
N LEU A 325 -50.16 -17.33 -1.76
CA LEU A 325 -50.48 -17.03 -0.37
C LEU A 325 -50.18 -18.22 0.56
N GLU A 326 -50.45 -19.45 0.12
CA GLU A 326 -50.05 -20.66 0.85
C GLU A 326 -48.52 -20.76 0.95
N TRP A 327 -47.80 -20.51 -0.15
CA TRP A 327 -46.34 -20.43 -0.15
C TRP A 327 -45.82 -19.34 0.77
N TYR A 328 -46.44 -18.15 0.79
CA TYR A 328 -46.07 -17.09 1.75
C TYR A 328 -46.35 -17.50 3.20
N GLN A 329 -47.43 -18.21 3.50
CA GLN A 329 -47.70 -18.71 4.86
C GLN A 329 -46.73 -19.82 5.28
N GLN A 330 -46.40 -20.75 4.39
CA GLN A 330 -45.41 -21.81 4.63
C GLN A 330 -44.01 -21.21 4.81
N TRP A 331 -43.61 -20.30 3.91
CA TRP A 331 -42.37 -19.55 3.99
C TRP A 331 -42.31 -18.71 5.26
N LYS A 332 -43.34 -17.93 5.59
CA LYS A 332 -43.38 -17.13 6.81
C LYS A 332 -43.27 -18.02 8.05
N THR A 333 -43.93 -19.18 8.05
CA THR A 333 -43.78 -20.16 9.14
C THR A 333 -42.35 -20.71 9.22
N TRP A 334 -41.69 -20.97 8.10
CA TRP A 334 -40.29 -21.43 8.04
C TRP A 334 -39.28 -20.33 8.43
N ARG A 335 -39.49 -19.09 7.97
CA ARG A 335 -38.71 -17.91 8.34
C ARG A 335 -38.91 -17.58 9.81
N ASP A 336 -40.13 -17.52 10.32
CA ASP A 336 -40.40 -17.22 11.73
C ASP A 336 -39.80 -18.32 12.64
N ARG A 337 -39.66 -19.56 12.17
CA ARG A 337 -38.89 -20.63 12.85
C ARG A 337 -37.37 -20.33 12.89
N ILE A 338 -36.81 -19.69 11.85
CA ILE A 338 -35.38 -19.32 11.82
C ILE A 338 -35.15 -18.01 12.60
N HIS A 339 -35.90 -16.96 12.28
CA HIS A 339 -35.71 -15.59 12.77
C HIS A 339 -36.13 -15.38 14.24
N ARG A 340 -37.13 -16.12 14.76
CA ARG A 340 -37.46 -16.01 16.20
C ARG A 340 -36.37 -16.56 17.12
N SER A 341 -35.46 -17.39 16.62
CA SER A 341 -34.58 -18.25 17.44
C SER A 341 -33.56 -17.50 18.32
N GLN A 342 -33.20 -16.26 17.99
CA GLN A 342 -32.12 -15.54 18.68
C GLN A 342 -32.58 -14.23 19.33
N ALA A 343 -32.97 -13.20 18.56
CA ALA A 343 -33.10 -11.83 19.04
C ALA A 343 -34.01 -11.62 20.28
N GLU A 344 -35.21 -12.22 20.30
CA GLU A 344 -36.21 -11.99 21.37
C GLU A 344 -36.06 -12.90 22.60
N MET A 345 -35.16 -13.88 22.58
CA MET A 345 -35.07 -14.88 23.66
C MET A 345 -34.37 -14.33 24.92
N PRO A 346 -34.77 -14.75 26.13
CA PRO A 346 -34.06 -14.38 27.37
C PRO A 346 -32.74 -15.16 27.59
N PHE A 347 -32.49 -16.23 26.82
CA PHE A 347 -31.29 -17.06 26.91
C PHE A 347 -30.72 -17.41 25.53
N HIS A 348 -29.45 -17.83 25.51
CA HIS A 348 -28.83 -18.52 24.38
C HIS A 348 -28.75 -20.01 24.66
N LEU A 349 -29.15 -20.84 23.69
CA LEU A 349 -28.84 -22.26 23.68
C LEU A 349 -27.36 -22.46 23.32
N CYS A 350 -26.68 -23.31 24.09
CA CYS A 350 -25.24 -23.53 24.04
C CYS A 350 -24.93 -25.01 23.82
N PHE A 351 -23.94 -25.31 22.98
CA PHE A 351 -23.47 -26.67 22.68
C PHE A 351 -22.02 -26.82 23.12
N GLN A 352 -21.76 -27.53 24.22
CA GLN A 352 -20.40 -27.77 24.71
C GLN A 352 -19.89 -29.13 24.23
N LEU A 353 -18.88 -29.14 23.37
CA LEU A 353 -18.19 -30.36 22.99
C LEU A 353 -17.16 -30.72 24.08
N LYS A 354 -17.39 -31.83 24.76
CA LYS A 354 -16.47 -32.43 25.73
C LYS A 354 -15.66 -33.52 25.04
N SER A 355 -14.34 -33.35 25.02
CA SER A 355 -13.40 -34.38 24.61
C SER A 355 -13.32 -35.47 25.68
N PRO A 356 -13.33 -36.76 25.32
CA PRO A 356 -13.20 -37.85 26.28
C PRO A 356 -11.79 -37.95 26.83
N ASP A 357 -11.64 -38.49 28.05
CA ASP A 357 -10.34 -38.66 28.71
C ASP A 357 -9.55 -39.83 28.10
N LYS A 358 -10.23 -40.84 27.56
CA LYS A 358 -9.64 -41.97 26.83
C LYS A 358 -10.08 -42.00 25.36
N PRO A 359 -9.28 -42.55 24.43
CA PRO A 359 -9.64 -42.62 23.02
C PRO A 359 -10.71 -43.68 22.70
N GLU A 360 -10.98 -44.60 23.63
CA GLU A 360 -12.02 -45.63 23.52
C GLU A 360 -13.41 -45.14 23.95
N GLU A 361 -13.50 -43.95 24.55
CA GLU A 361 -14.75 -43.35 25.04
C GLU A 361 -15.33 -42.38 23.99
N SER A 362 -16.66 -42.32 23.89
CA SER A 362 -17.33 -41.43 22.92
C SER A 362 -17.20 -39.95 23.31
N TRP A 363 -17.13 -39.08 22.30
CA TRP A 363 -17.22 -37.64 22.49
C TRP A 363 -18.64 -37.27 22.92
N ILE A 364 -18.81 -36.24 23.76
CA ILE A 364 -20.12 -35.81 24.25
C ILE A 364 -20.35 -34.35 23.87
N LEU A 365 -21.40 -34.08 23.10
CA LEU A 365 -21.89 -32.73 22.86
C LEU A 365 -23.03 -32.46 23.85
N GLU A 366 -22.71 -31.74 24.93
CA GLU A 366 -23.64 -31.43 26.02
C GLU A 366 -24.46 -30.17 25.71
N PHE A 367 -25.74 -30.20 26.06
CA PHE A 367 -26.66 -29.09 25.87
C PHE A 367 -26.73 -28.24 27.15
N GLN A 368 -26.52 -26.94 27.00
CA GLN A 368 -26.54 -25.97 28.10
C GLN A 368 -27.33 -24.72 27.68
N VAL A 369 -27.74 -23.91 28.64
CA VAL A 369 -28.31 -22.58 28.38
C VAL A 369 -27.58 -21.51 29.18
N ALA A 370 -27.43 -20.33 28.57
CA ALA A 370 -26.80 -19.17 29.17
C ALA A 370 -27.74 -17.97 29.15
N ALA A 371 -27.91 -17.25 30.26
CA ALA A 371 -28.75 -16.05 30.28
C ALA A 371 -28.19 -14.96 29.34
N LYS A 372 -29.05 -14.17 28.70
CA LYS A 372 -28.60 -13.04 27.87
C LYS A 372 -28.05 -11.88 28.70
N HIS A 373 -28.73 -11.56 29.80
CA HIS A 373 -28.35 -10.45 30.68
C HIS A 373 -27.09 -10.76 31.50
N ASP A 374 -26.78 -12.04 31.73
CA ASP A 374 -25.54 -12.50 32.34
C ASP A 374 -24.99 -13.75 31.61
N PRO A 375 -24.08 -13.56 30.62
CA PRO A 375 -23.45 -14.66 29.90
C PRO A 375 -22.53 -15.59 30.73
N SER A 376 -22.28 -15.26 32.00
CA SER A 376 -21.53 -16.09 32.94
C SER A 376 -22.42 -17.13 33.64
N LEU A 377 -23.72 -16.83 33.79
CA LEU A 377 -24.71 -17.77 34.33
C LEU A 377 -25.08 -18.81 33.26
N ARG A 378 -24.46 -19.99 33.36
CA ARG A 378 -24.66 -21.14 32.45
C ARG A 378 -25.09 -22.38 33.23
N ILE A 379 -26.10 -23.08 32.73
CA ILE A 379 -26.70 -24.25 33.37
C ILE A 379 -26.84 -25.37 32.33
N ALA A 380 -26.35 -26.56 32.66
CA ALA A 380 -26.53 -27.74 31.82
C ALA A 380 -27.98 -28.24 31.91
N LEU A 381 -28.54 -28.73 30.80
CA LEU A 381 -29.92 -29.21 30.79
C LEU A 381 -30.12 -30.38 31.76
N LEU A 382 -29.11 -31.23 31.94
CA LEU A 382 -29.12 -32.31 32.94
C LEU A 382 -29.40 -31.81 34.37
N ASP A 383 -28.85 -30.66 34.75
CA ASP A 383 -29.07 -30.07 36.07
C ASP A 383 -30.45 -29.41 36.15
N TYR A 384 -30.90 -28.77 35.06
CA TYR A 384 -32.25 -28.20 34.95
C TYR A 384 -33.34 -29.26 35.16
N TRP A 385 -33.27 -30.39 34.47
CA TRP A 385 -34.24 -31.49 34.59
C TRP A 385 -34.25 -32.14 36.00
N ARG A 386 -33.19 -31.93 36.79
CA ARG A 386 -33.08 -32.39 38.20
C ARG A 386 -33.55 -31.35 39.23
N MET A 387 -33.86 -30.13 38.83
CA MET A 387 -34.26 -29.06 39.76
C MET A 387 -35.62 -29.34 40.41
N ARG A 388 -35.77 -28.94 41.68
CA ARG A 388 -37.06 -28.99 42.38
C ARG A 388 -37.89 -27.74 42.04
N SER A 389 -39.22 -27.84 42.14
CA SER A 389 -40.15 -26.76 41.75
C SER A 389 -39.87 -25.35 42.30
N PRO A 390 -39.31 -25.15 43.52
CA PRO A 390 -38.89 -23.83 43.98
C PRO A 390 -37.71 -23.24 43.19
N GLN A 391 -36.77 -24.07 42.76
CA GLN A 391 -35.60 -23.68 41.96
C GLN A 391 -36.01 -23.35 40.52
N GLN A 392 -36.90 -24.16 39.93
CA GLN A 392 -37.47 -23.89 38.60
C GLN A 392 -38.19 -22.54 38.54
N LYS A 393 -38.92 -22.13 39.59
CA LYS A 393 -39.55 -20.80 39.66
C LYS A 393 -38.56 -19.64 39.67
N GLN A 394 -37.37 -19.81 40.27
CA GLN A 394 -36.29 -18.81 40.20
C GLN A 394 -35.67 -18.81 38.80
N PHE A 395 -35.41 -19.99 38.23
CA PHE A 395 -34.88 -20.15 36.88
C PHE A 395 -35.78 -19.50 35.82
N HIS A 396 -37.10 -19.74 35.85
CA HIS A 396 -38.08 -19.11 34.95
C HIS A 396 -38.16 -17.58 35.08
N LYS A 397 -37.63 -16.99 36.16
CA LYS A 397 -37.53 -15.53 36.32
C LYS A 397 -36.38 -14.93 35.50
N GLU A 398 -35.34 -15.71 35.26
CA GLU A 398 -34.10 -15.30 34.56
C GLU A 398 -34.07 -15.82 33.10
N PHE A 399 -34.68 -16.98 32.83
CA PHE A 399 -34.71 -17.67 31.54
C PHE A 399 -36.10 -17.68 30.87
N GLY A 400 -37.09 -16.98 31.43
CA GLY A 400 -38.45 -16.86 30.88
C GLY A 400 -39.43 -17.94 31.35
N LYS A 401 -40.74 -17.65 31.25
CA LYS A 401 -41.81 -18.52 31.76
C LYS A 401 -42.14 -19.72 30.87
N ASP A 402 -41.94 -19.60 29.56
CA ASP A 402 -42.22 -20.64 28.57
C ASP A 402 -40.95 -21.40 28.15
N PHE A 403 -39.99 -21.52 29.08
CA PHE A 403 -38.62 -21.96 28.82
C PHE A 403 -38.55 -23.30 28.09
N GLU A 404 -39.25 -24.33 28.57
CA GLU A 404 -39.21 -25.69 28.04
C GLU A 404 -39.71 -25.77 26.60
N GLN A 405 -40.78 -25.04 26.27
CA GLN A 405 -41.34 -25.00 24.91
C GLN A 405 -40.38 -24.30 23.95
N VAL A 406 -39.77 -23.19 24.39
CA VAL A 406 -38.77 -22.45 23.60
C VAL A 406 -37.50 -23.28 23.43
N LEU A 407 -37.03 -23.97 24.47
CA LEU A 407 -35.86 -24.83 24.46
C LEU A 407 -35.98 -25.98 23.45
N LEU A 408 -37.05 -26.77 23.54
CA LEU A 408 -37.29 -27.91 22.66
C LEU A 408 -37.43 -27.47 21.20
N MET A 409 -38.09 -26.33 20.96
CA MET A 409 -38.27 -25.77 19.63
C MET A 409 -36.95 -25.33 19.00
N ASN A 410 -36.03 -24.72 19.78
CA ASN A 410 -34.69 -24.35 19.30
C ASN A 410 -33.78 -25.55 19.08
N LEU A 411 -33.80 -26.55 19.98
CA LEU A 411 -33.07 -27.80 19.75
C LEU A 411 -33.53 -28.47 18.44
N GLY A 412 -34.83 -28.44 18.15
CA GLY A 412 -35.38 -28.91 16.87
C GLY A 412 -35.00 -28.06 15.64
N TYR A 413 -34.58 -26.80 15.81
CA TYR A 413 -34.00 -25.98 14.73
C TYR A 413 -32.51 -26.23 14.56
N ALA A 414 -31.76 -26.30 15.66
CA ALA A 414 -30.36 -26.69 15.66
C ALA A 414 -30.19 -28.09 15.02
N ALA A 415 -31.10 -29.02 15.29
CA ALA A 415 -31.13 -30.36 14.67
C ALA A 415 -31.43 -30.37 13.16
N ARG A 416 -31.87 -29.26 12.56
CA ARG A 416 -31.94 -29.10 11.10
C ARG A 416 -30.62 -28.62 10.50
N ILE A 417 -29.80 -27.92 11.28
CA ILE A 417 -28.45 -27.47 10.90
C ILE A 417 -27.46 -28.62 11.09
N TYR A 418 -27.53 -29.30 12.24
CA TYR A 418 -26.72 -30.48 12.56
C TYR A 418 -27.62 -31.68 12.88
N SER A 419 -27.79 -32.57 11.90
CA SER A 419 -28.73 -33.70 11.98
C SER A 419 -28.46 -34.68 13.12
N ALA A 420 -27.22 -34.79 13.61
CA ALA A 420 -26.90 -35.67 14.74
C ALA A 420 -27.61 -35.27 16.05
N LEU A 421 -28.03 -34.01 16.20
CA LEU A 421 -28.77 -33.53 17.39
C LEU A 421 -30.15 -34.20 17.52
N TRP A 422 -30.72 -34.79 16.46
CA TRP A 422 -31.99 -35.54 16.56
C TRP A 422 -31.89 -36.71 17.54
N ALA A 423 -30.75 -37.40 17.63
CA ALA A 423 -30.54 -38.48 18.60
C ALA A 423 -30.58 -38.00 20.07
N GLY A 424 -30.36 -36.69 20.30
CA GLY A 424 -30.49 -36.07 21.63
C GLY A 424 -31.92 -35.68 21.99
N LEU A 425 -32.86 -35.82 21.05
CA LEU A 425 -34.28 -35.45 21.17
C LEU A 425 -35.22 -36.67 21.20
N ASP A 426 -34.68 -37.90 21.26
CA ASP A 426 -35.47 -39.13 21.42
C ASP A 426 -36.20 -39.23 22.78
N THR A 427 -35.81 -38.38 23.75
CA THR A 427 -36.43 -38.27 25.08
C THR A 427 -37.07 -36.91 25.30
N ASP A 428 -38.09 -36.85 26.17
CA ASP A 428 -38.73 -35.61 26.63
C ASP A 428 -37.80 -34.66 27.42
N GLN A 429 -36.64 -35.16 27.88
CA GLN A 429 -35.61 -34.44 28.63
C GLN A 429 -34.25 -34.46 27.91
N PRO A 430 -34.06 -33.69 26.82
CA PRO A 430 -32.79 -33.67 26.08
C PRO A 430 -31.64 -33.15 26.95
N ILE A 431 -30.49 -33.83 26.88
CA ILE A 431 -29.30 -33.52 27.69
C ILE A 431 -27.99 -33.44 26.90
N SER A 432 -27.77 -34.35 25.95
CA SER A 432 -26.51 -34.45 25.19
C SER A 432 -26.65 -35.46 24.04
N ILE A 433 -25.73 -35.41 23.07
CA ILE A 433 -25.48 -36.52 22.13
C ILE A 433 -24.07 -37.09 22.28
N THR A 434 -23.91 -38.36 21.92
CA THR A 434 -22.59 -39.00 21.77
C THR A 434 -22.14 -38.95 20.30
N LEU A 435 -20.89 -38.61 20.07
CA LEU A 435 -20.25 -38.49 18.75
C LEU A 435 -19.04 -39.41 18.65
N THR A 436 -18.75 -39.92 17.45
CA THR A 436 -17.45 -40.55 17.17
C THR A 436 -16.35 -39.50 17.02
N ALA A 437 -15.08 -39.91 16.99
CA ALA A 437 -13.97 -38.98 16.76
C ALA A 437 -14.04 -38.30 15.38
N ASP A 438 -14.55 -39.01 14.35
CA ASP A 438 -14.70 -38.44 13.01
C ASP A 438 -15.92 -37.51 12.92
N ASP A 439 -17.02 -37.82 13.62
CA ASP A 439 -18.17 -36.89 13.75
C ASP A 439 -17.77 -35.62 14.50
N ALA A 440 -16.96 -35.73 15.56
CA ALA A 440 -16.42 -34.60 16.31
C ALA A 440 -15.45 -33.75 15.46
N ALA A 441 -14.63 -34.39 14.63
CA ALA A 441 -13.76 -33.69 13.67
C ALA A 441 -14.57 -32.92 12.62
N THR A 442 -15.62 -33.56 12.09
CA THR A 442 -16.55 -32.96 11.12
C THR A 442 -17.30 -31.79 11.75
N PHE A 443 -17.82 -31.96 12.96
CA PHE A 443 -18.45 -30.89 13.74
C PHE A 443 -17.53 -29.70 13.92
N LEU A 444 -16.28 -29.90 14.38
CA LEU A 444 -15.33 -28.81 14.62
C LEU A 444 -14.90 -28.07 13.35
N LYS A 445 -14.84 -28.75 12.19
CA LYS A 445 -14.45 -28.15 10.90
C LYS A 445 -15.60 -27.46 10.17
N GLU A 446 -16.76 -28.10 10.13
CA GLU A 446 -17.84 -27.76 9.20
C GLU A 446 -19.09 -27.22 9.88
N THR A 447 -19.35 -27.56 11.14
CA THR A 447 -20.67 -27.32 11.77
C THR A 447 -20.64 -26.39 12.97
N ALA A 448 -19.55 -26.36 13.73
CA ALA A 448 -19.41 -25.56 14.94
C ALA A 448 -19.60 -24.07 14.65
N TRP A 449 -18.91 -23.55 13.64
CA TRP A 449 -19.04 -22.15 13.21
C TRP A 449 -20.41 -21.85 12.59
N VAL A 450 -21.02 -22.81 11.87
CA VAL A 450 -22.38 -22.65 11.31
C VAL A 450 -23.44 -22.54 12.42
N LEU A 451 -23.28 -23.29 13.51
CA LEU A 451 -24.13 -23.15 14.70
C LEU A 451 -23.88 -21.82 15.43
N GLU A 452 -22.63 -21.35 15.50
CA GLU A 452 -22.30 -20.01 16.03
C GLU A 452 -22.89 -18.87 15.19
N GLU A 453 -22.87 -18.98 13.86
CA GLU A 453 -23.50 -17.99 12.97
C GLU A 453 -25.03 -18.05 12.99
N ALA A 454 -25.63 -19.21 13.30
CA ALA A 454 -27.03 -19.32 13.67
C ALA A 454 -27.34 -18.80 15.09
N GLY A 455 -26.35 -18.19 15.77
CA GLY A 455 -26.43 -17.52 17.07
C GLY A 455 -26.35 -18.43 18.30
N TYR A 456 -26.23 -19.75 18.11
CA TYR A 456 -26.03 -20.69 19.22
C TYR A 456 -24.61 -20.52 19.76
N LYS A 457 -24.39 -20.67 21.07
CA LYS A 457 -23.03 -20.57 21.63
C LYS A 457 -22.35 -21.93 21.59
N VAL A 458 -21.43 -22.16 20.67
CA VAL A 458 -20.62 -23.37 20.69
C VAL A 458 -19.45 -23.19 21.65
N ILE A 459 -19.16 -24.21 22.45
CA ILE A 459 -18.03 -24.22 23.37
C ILE A 459 -17.14 -25.38 22.92
N VAL A 460 -16.11 -25.03 22.15
CA VAL A 460 -15.07 -25.98 21.71
C VAL A 460 -14.06 -26.24 22.84
N PRO A 461 -13.39 -27.41 22.84
CA PRO A 461 -12.32 -27.69 23.78
C PRO A 461 -11.15 -26.69 23.69
N ALA A 462 -10.46 -26.45 24.81
CA ALA A 462 -9.40 -25.43 24.89
C ALA A 462 -8.24 -25.63 23.87
N TRP A 463 -7.91 -26.88 23.55
CA TRP A 463 -6.86 -27.25 22.59
C TRP A 463 -7.23 -26.93 21.12
N TRP A 464 -8.50 -26.70 20.80
CA TRP A 464 -8.95 -26.23 19.47
C TRP A 464 -8.88 -24.70 19.32
N THR A 465 -8.65 -23.95 20.40
CA THR A 465 -8.57 -22.48 20.32
C THR A 465 -7.25 -22.01 19.71
N PRO A 466 -7.16 -20.83 19.04
CA PRO A 466 -5.91 -20.34 18.45
C PRO A 466 -4.71 -20.22 19.40
N LYS A 467 -4.93 -20.21 20.72
CA LYS A 467 -3.88 -20.24 21.76
C LYS A 467 -3.48 -21.65 22.21
N GLY A 468 -4.36 -22.63 22.06
CA GLY A 468 -4.14 -24.04 22.39
C GLY A 468 -3.81 -24.94 21.20
N TRP A 469 -4.01 -24.44 19.96
CA TRP A 469 -3.86 -25.20 18.72
C TRP A 469 -2.41 -25.61 18.48
N GLN A 470 -2.09 -26.87 18.80
CA GLN A 470 -0.79 -27.45 18.49
C GLN A 470 -0.76 -27.89 17.03
N ARG A 471 0.22 -27.39 16.27
CA ARG A 471 0.47 -27.81 14.89
C ARG A 471 1.65 -28.80 14.85
N ALA A 472 1.56 -29.76 13.93
CA ALA A 472 2.72 -30.49 13.44
C ALA A 472 3.68 -29.51 12.74
N LYS A 473 4.95 -29.49 13.16
CA LYS A 473 6.00 -28.67 12.56
C LYS A 473 7.27 -29.45 12.38
N ILE A 474 8.05 -29.08 11.36
CA ILE A 474 9.43 -29.53 11.22
C ILE A 474 10.28 -28.65 12.13
N ARG A 475 10.83 -29.25 13.19
CA ARG A 475 11.84 -28.60 14.02
C ARG A 475 13.19 -28.73 13.33
N LEU A 476 13.92 -27.64 13.21
CA LEU A 476 15.22 -27.61 12.56
C LEU A 476 16.24 -27.29 13.66
N LYS A 477 16.86 -28.34 14.22
CA LYS A 477 17.91 -28.18 15.24
C LYS A 477 19.20 -27.79 14.54
N ALA A 478 19.76 -26.65 14.92
CA ALA A 478 20.94 -26.08 14.30
C ALA A 478 22.05 -25.88 15.34
N SER A 479 23.21 -26.51 15.13
CA SER A 479 24.38 -26.36 15.99
C SER A 479 25.59 -25.81 15.23
N GLY A 480 26.29 -24.85 15.85
CA GLY A 480 27.52 -24.26 15.33
C GLY A 480 28.74 -25.09 15.73
N ARG A 481 29.42 -25.68 14.75
CA ARG A 481 30.59 -26.53 15.01
C ARG A 481 31.79 -25.72 15.51
N LYS A 482 32.27 -26.02 16.72
CA LYS A 482 33.56 -25.50 17.22
C LYS A 482 34.71 -26.18 16.48
N ILE A 483 35.52 -25.40 15.75
CA ILE A 483 36.74 -25.92 15.12
C ILE A 483 37.74 -26.32 16.21
N GLY A 484 37.94 -27.64 16.36
CA GLY A 484 38.84 -28.22 17.35
C GLY A 484 40.31 -28.05 17.00
N GLY A 485 40.86 -26.87 17.24
CA GLY A 485 42.30 -26.58 17.19
C GLY A 485 42.83 -26.16 18.55
N ASN A 486 43.91 -26.78 19.03
CA ASN A 486 44.41 -26.60 20.40
C ASN A 486 45.22 -25.31 20.59
N ASN A 487 44.61 -24.15 20.32
CA ASN A 487 45.22 -22.84 20.47
C ASN A 487 44.26 -21.85 21.16
N LYS A 488 44.72 -21.17 22.22
CA LYS A 488 43.89 -20.28 23.07
C LYS A 488 43.62 -18.89 22.45
N SER A 489 43.37 -18.84 21.15
CA SER A 489 42.87 -17.66 20.45
C SER A 489 41.39 -17.88 20.13
N LYS A 490 40.51 -16.96 20.55
CA LYS A 490 39.05 -17.03 20.36
C LYS A 490 38.72 -17.37 18.89
N SER A 491 38.15 -18.56 18.66
CA SER A 491 37.68 -18.97 17.34
C SER A 491 36.41 -18.20 17.00
N TYR A 492 36.56 -17.11 16.26
CA TYR A 492 35.43 -16.36 15.72
C TYR A 492 34.79 -17.15 14.57
N PHE A 493 33.45 -17.13 14.51
CA PHE A 493 32.65 -17.78 13.48
C PHE A 493 32.91 -17.09 12.12
N SER A 494 33.24 -17.81 11.05
CA SER A 494 33.45 -17.23 9.71
C SER A 494 32.25 -17.43 8.79
N PHE A 495 32.30 -16.81 7.61
CA PHE A 495 31.34 -17.03 6.50
C PHE A 495 31.16 -18.52 6.18
N ASP A 496 32.26 -19.28 6.20
CA ASP A 496 32.32 -20.73 5.98
C ASP A 496 31.96 -21.57 7.20
N THR A 497 31.38 -20.99 8.28
CA THR A 497 30.93 -21.82 9.40
C THR A 497 29.77 -22.69 8.94
N LEU A 498 30.06 -23.98 8.85
CA LEU A 498 29.09 -25.01 8.56
C LEU A 498 28.18 -25.15 9.78
N VAL A 499 26.91 -24.82 9.58
CA VAL A 499 25.84 -25.09 10.55
C VAL A 499 25.43 -26.53 10.32
N ASP A 500 25.76 -27.40 11.28
CA ASP A 500 25.21 -28.74 11.33
C ASP A 500 23.73 -28.59 11.68
N TYR A 501 22.84 -28.99 10.76
CA TYR A 501 21.41 -28.98 11.03
C TYR A 501 20.77 -30.36 10.86
N GLN A 502 19.79 -30.63 11.71
CA GLN A 502 19.02 -31.87 11.70
C GLN A 502 17.53 -31.55 11.75
N TYR A 503 16.77 -32.14 10.83
CA TYR A 503 15.33 -32.10 10.88
C TYR A 503 14.81 -33.08 11.93
N GLU A 504 14.02 -32.59 12.87
CA GLU A 504 13.22 -33.35 13.82
C GLU A 504 11.74 -33.10 13.57
N LEU A 505 10.91 -34.11 13.78
CA LEU A 505 9.46 -33.97 13.75
C LEU A 505 8.98 -33.54 15.14
N SER A 506 8.18 -32.48 15.20
CA SER A 506 7.69 -31.91 16.46
C SER A 506 6.20 -31.59 16.42
N ILE A 507 5.55 -31.71 17.58
CA ILE A 507 4.16 -31.29 17.76
C ILE A 507 4.08 -30.55 19.09
N GLY A 508 3.43 -29.38 19.10
CA GLY A 508 3.27 -28.57 20.32
C GLY A 508 4.57 -28.06 20.95
N GLY A 509 5.72 -28.21 20.27
CA GLY A 509 7.05 -27.89 20.80
C GLY A 509 7.81 -29.09 21.40
N GLU A 510 7.23 -30.28 21.43
CA GLU A 510 7.92 -31.52 21.84
C GLU A 510 8.40 -32.33 20.62
N ALA A 511 9.55 -32.99 20.75
CA ALA A 511 10.07 -33.91 19.73
C ALA A 511 9.32 -35.25 19.74
N VAL A 512 9.01 -35.76 18.55
CA VAL A 512 8.24 -36.99 18.33
C VAL A 512 9.10 -37.99 17.56
N SER A 513 9.17 -39.24 18.04
CA SER A 513 9.94 -40.30 17.40
C SER A 513 9.25 -40.80 16.12
N GLU A 514 10.02 -41.42 15.21
CA GLU A 514 9.46 -42.00 13.99
C GLU A 514 8.37 -43.04 14.26
N ARG A 515 8.47 -43.81 15.37
CA ARG A 515 7.47 -44.81 15.74
C ARG A 515 6.16 -44.15 16.20
N GLU A 516 6.25 -43.12 17.03
CA GLU A 516 5.08 -42.32 17.43
C GLU A 516 4.45 -41.64 16.21
N TRP A 517 5.25 -41.02 15.32
CA TRP A 517 4.72 -40.37 14.12
C TRP A 517 4.06 -41.34 13.14
N GLN A 518 4.64 -42.53 12.94
CA GLN A 518 4.02 -43.59 12.15
C GLN A 518 2.72 -44.11 12.80
N GLN A 519 2.63 -44.16 14.13
CA GLN A 519 1.37 -44.47 14.82
C GLN A 519 0.31 -43.39 14.58
N LEU A 520 0.68 -42.11 14.62
CA LEU A 520 -0.23 -40.99 14.29
C LEU A 520 -0.72 -41.06 12.83
N VAL A 521 0.17 -41.30 11.87
CA VAL A 521 -0.19 -41.46 10.44
C VAL A 521 -1.07 -42.69 10.22
N ASN A 522 -0.77 -43.82 10.89
CA ASN A 522 -1.54 -45.06 10.76
C ASN A 522 -2.91 -45.01 11.45
N ALA A 523 -3.15 -44.08 12.39
CA ALA A 523 -4.44 -43.91 13.05
C ALA A 523 -5.56 -43.49 12.08
N LYS A 524 -5.20 -42.77 10.99
CA LYS A 524 -6.09 -42.31 9.92
C LYS A 524 -7.30 -41.45 10.32
N SER A 525 -7.51 -41.16 11.61
CA SER A 525 -8.51 -40.20 12.09
C SER A 525 -7.97 -38.77 12.03
N SER A 526 -8.85 -37.80 11.77
CA SER A 526 -8.47 -36.36 11.79
C SER A 526 -8.18 -35.82 13.19
N LEU A 527 -8.76 -36.45 14.22
CA LEU A 527 -8.49 -36.17 15.63
C LEU A 527 -7.76 -37.35 16.26
N VAL A 528 -6.65 -37.07 16.93
CA VAL A 528 -5.86 -38.08 17.65
C VAL A 528 -5.49 -37.57 19.03
N GLN A 529 -5.49 -38.46 20.03
CA GLN A 529 -4.98 -38.16 21.36
C GLN A 529 -3.48 -38.48 21.43
N PHE A 530 -2.62 -37.47 21.56
CA PHE A 530 -1.17 -37.62 21.71
C PHE A 530 -0.74 -37.11 23.09
N ARG A 531 -0.02 -37.96 23.84
CA ARG A 531 0.47 -37.66 25.21
C ARG A 531 -0.62 -37.10 26.16
N GLY A 532 -1.86 -37.56 26.00
CA GLY A 532 -3.01 -37.16 26.82
C GLY A 532 -3.75 -35.91 26.34
N GLN A 533 -3.29 -35.23 25.29
CA GLN A 533 -3.96 -34.09 24.68
C GLN A 533 -4.54 -34.45 23.31
N TRP A 534 -5.74 -33.97 23.00
CA TRP A 534 -6.34 -34.10 21.68
C TRP A 534 -5.78 -33.03 20.73
N MET A 535 -5.60 -33.40 19.47
CA MET A 535 -5.08 -32.52 18.43
C MET A 535 -5.64 -32.88 17.05
N GLU A 536 -5.71 -31.88 16.17
CA GLU A 536 -6.00 -32.10 14.75
C GLU A 536 -4.73 -32.46 13.99
N LEU A 537 -4.79 -33.53 13.20
CA LEU A 537 -3.72 -33.93 12.30
C LEU A 537 -4.28 -34.14 10.90
N ASP A 538 -3.64 -33.52 9.92
CA ASP A 538 -3.93 -33.67 8.49
C ASP A 538 -3.11 -34.86 7.96
N PRO A 539 -3.73 -36.01 7.62
CA PRO A 539 -2.98 -37.23 7.29
C PRO A 539 -2.07 -37.07 6.07
N ASP A 540 -2.51 -36.32 5.06
CA ASP A 540 -1.77 -36.10 3.82
C ASP A 540 -0.54 -35.22 4.08
N LYS A 541 -0.67 -34.15 4.89
CA LYS A 541 0.48 -33.36 5.32
C LYS A 541 1.43 -34.13 6.22
N MET A 542 0.90 -34.94 7.15
CA MET A 542 1.72 -35.76 8.05
C MET A 542 2.54 -36.81 7.28
N GLN A 543 1.98 -37.34 6.18
CA GLN A 543 2.70 -38.22 5.25
C GLN A 543 3.77 -37.44 4.45
N GLN A 544 3.45 -36.27 3.88
CA GLN A 544 4.43 -35.42 3.19
C GLN A 544 5.61 -35.03 4.10
N MET A 545 5.34 -34.66 5.36
CA MET A 545 6.37 -34.36 6.36
C MET A 545 7.21 -35.60 6.71
N LEU A 546 6.61 -36.79 6.77
CA LEU A 546 7.32 -38.04 7.01
C LEU A 546 8.19 -38.44 5.81
N GLU A 547 7.73 -38.22 4.58
CA GLU A 547 8.50 -38.45 3.35
C GLU A 547 9.67 -37.48 3.23
N PHE A 548 9.43 -36.19 3.49
CA PHE A 548 10.47 -35.15 3.59
C PHE A 548 11.51 -35.51 4.65
N TRP A 549 11.08 -35.85 5.87
CA TRP A 549 11.99 -36.23 6.94
C TRP A 549 12.78 -37.49 6.60
N LYS A 550 12.15 -38.54 6.04
CA LYS A 550 12.86 -39.76 5.60
C LYS A 550 13.89 -39.49 4.51
N LYS A 551 13.58 -38.61 3.56
CA LYS A 551 14.50 -38.19 2.48
C LYS A 551 15.74 -37.49 3.05
N HIS A 552 15.58 -36.61 4.03
CA HIS A 552 16.66 -35.85 4.64
C HIS A 552 17.22 -36.46 5.95
N LYS A 553 16.84 -37.70 6.31
CA LYS A 553 17.27 -38.38 7.54
C LYS A 553 18.73 -38.82 7.54
N GLN A 554 19.30 -39.06 6.35
CA GLN A 554 20.67 -39.58 6.17
C GLN A 554 21.67 -38.50 5.75
N GLU A 555 21.20 -37.30 5.47
CA GLU A 555 22.05 -36.14 5.20
C GLU A 555 22.24 -35.41 6.53
N HIS A 556 23.49 -35.26 6.96
CA HIS A 556 23.89 -34.17 7.86
C HIS A 556 24.38 -33.06 6.93
N PRO A 557 23.51 -32.15 6.46
CA PRO A 557 23.86 -31.26 5.38
C PRO A 557 24.62 -30.09 6.01
N GLU A 558 25.94 -30.03 5.76
CA GLU A 558 26.73 -28.89 6.15
C GLU A 558 26.33 -27.68 5.26
N MET A 559 25.62 -26.70 5.80
CA MET A 559 25.27 -25.46 5.08
C MET A 559 25.93 -24.23 5.70
N GLY A 560 26.31 -23.27 4.86
CA GLY A 560 26.82 -21.99 5.33
C GLY A 560 25.73 -21.18 6.03
N LEU A 561 26.11 -20.42 7.07
CA LEU A 561 25.24 -19.53 7.85
C LEU A 561 24.28 -18.68 6.99
N LEU A 562 24.75 -18.15 5.86
CA LEU A 562 23.92 -17.32 4.98
C LEU A 562 22.82 -18.10 4.26
N ASP A 563 23.05 -19.36 3.90
CA ASP A 563 22.03 -20.22 3.30
C ASP A 563 21.04 -20.73 4.36
N PHE A 564 21.50 -20.94 5.60
CA PHE A 564 20.63 -21.16 6.75
C PHE A 564 19.71 -19.96 7.03
N MET A 565 20.23 -18.73 6.99
CA MET A 565 19.41 -17.51 7.11
C MET A 565 18.40 -17.37 5.97
N LYS A 566 18.69 -17.88 4.77
CA LYS A 566 17.71 -17.95 3.66
C LYS A 566 16.63 -18.97 3.95
N LEU A 567 17.01 -20.21 4.26
CA LEU A 567 16.10 -21.32 4.53
C LEU A 567 15.07 -20.96 5.63
N THR A 568 15.55 -20.39 6.73
CA THR A 568 14.72 -19.95 7.88
C THR A 568 13.88 -18.68 7.63
N ALA A 569 14.12 -17.97 6.52
CA ALA A 569 13.33 -16.80 6.13
C ALA A 569 12.34 -17.10 4.99
N THR A 570 12.67 -18.02 4.07
CA THR A 570 11.81 -18.40 2.94
C THR A 570 10.92 -19.61 3.22
N GLY A 571 11.34 -20.47 4.14
CA GLY A 571 10.89 -21.86 4.17
C GLY A 571 11.41 -22.66 2.97
N GLU A 572 11.05 -23.94 2.97
CA GLU A 572 11.32 -24.95 1.96
C GLU A 572 9.98 -25.64 1.68
N ASP A 573 9.62 -25.80 0.40
CA ASP A 573 8.36 -26.39 -0.09
C ASP A 573 7.04 -25.94 0.57
N GLY A 574 7.04 -24.82 1.29
CA GLY A 574 5.85 -24.23 1.93
C GLY A 574 5.64 -24.66 3.40
N PHE A 575 6.58 -25.38 4.00
CA PHE A 575 6.50 -25.74 5.42
C PHE A 575 6.92 -24.60 6.35
N GLU A 576 6.22 -24.44 7.48
CA GLU A 576 6.65 -23.57 8.59
C GLU A 576 7.71 -24.32 9.43
N PHE A 577 8.94 -23.80 9.44
CA PHE A 577 10.03 -24.35 10.26
C PHE A 577 10.05 -23.69 11.64
N GLU A 578 10.10 -24.51 12.68
CA GLU A 578 10.44 -24.05 14.03
C GLU A 578 11.93 -24.31 14.25
N VAL A 579 12.72 -23.25 14.34
CA VAL A 579 14.18 -23.39 14.36
C VAL A 579 14.65 -23.39 15.80
N ASP A 580 15.23 -24.51 16.23
CA ASP A 580 15.78 -24.69 17.56
C ASP A 580 17.30 -24.48 17.45
N HIS A 581 17.75 -23.34 17.96
CA HIS A 581 19.14 -22.90 17.84
C HIS A 581 19.92 -23.39 19.07
N ASP A 582 21.14 -23.89 18.88
CA ASP A 582 22.06 -24.00 20.01
C ASP A 582 22.28 -22.62 20.66
N GLN A 583 22.63 -22.60 21.95
CA GLN A 583 22.71 -21.36 22.71
C GLN A 583 23.69 -20.34 22.08
N THR A 584 24.80 -20.81 21.50
CA THR A 584 25.79 -19.97 20.82
C THR A 584 25.25 -19.32 19.54
N LEU A 585 24.50 -20.08 18.73
CA LEU A 585 23.90 -19.61 17.48
C LEU A 585 22.67 -18.73 17.75
N ALA A 586 21.91 -19.01 18.82
CA ALA A 586 20.83 -18.17 19.32
C ALA A 586 21.33 -16.80 19.77
N GLU A 587 22.38 -16.75 20.60
CA GLU A 587 23.03 -15.51 21.04
C GLU A 587 23.60 -14.72 19.85
N MET A 588 24.20 -15.41 18.87
CA MET A 588 24.75 -14.80 17.66
C MET A 588 23.67 -14.16 16.77
N LEU A 589 22.56 -14.87 16.50
CA LEU A 589 21.43 -14.37 15.72
C LEU A 589 20.67 -13.26 16.47
N SER A 590 20.57 -13.35 17.79
CA SER A 590 20.03 -12.29 18.65
C SER A 590 20.83 -10.99 18.49
N ARG A 591 22.17 -11.05 18.61
CA ARG A 591 23.07 -9.89 18.40
C ARG A 591 23.11 -9.34 16.97
N LEU A 592 22.78 -10.17 15.96
CA LEU A 592 22.65 -9.73 14.57
C LEU A 592 21.37 -8.93 14.33
N ASN A 593 20.27 -9.31 14.99
CA ASN A 593 18.98 -8.64 14.88
C ASN A 593 18.87 -7.43 15.82
N ASP A 594 19.23 -7.59 17.10
CA ASP A 594 19.26 -6.52 18.09
C ASP A 594 20.65 -5.84 18.14
N LYS A 595 20.75 -4.77 17.36
CA LYS A 595 21.94 -3.90 17.27
C LYS A 595 22.20 -3.10 18.56
N SER A 596 21.23 -3.05 19.49
CA SER A 596 21.38 -2.35 20.77
C SER A 596 22.02 -3.22 21.86
N ALA A 597 21.91 -4.55 21.73
CA ALA A 597 22.53 -5.54 22.62
C ALA A 597 24.04 -5.76 22.38
N LEU A 598 24.65 -5.04 21.44
CA LEU A 598 26.08 -5.12 21.16
C LEU A 598 26.91 -4.36 22.21
N GLU A 599 27.90 -5.03 22.77
CA GLU A 599 28.89 -4.41 23.66
C GLU A 599 29.61 -3.26 22.93
N VAL A 600 29.58 -2.07 23.53
CA VAL A 600 30.22 -0.87 22.98
C VAL A 600 31.73 -0.99 23.18
N LEU A 601 32.46 -1.14 22.09
CA LEU A 601 33.92 -1.23 22.13
C LEU A 601 34.54 0.11 22.58
N PRO A 602 35.64 0.08 23.36
CA PRO A 602 36.36 1.28 23.74
C PRO A 602 36.92 2.00 22.51
N GLU A 603 37.09 3.32 22.64
CA GLU A 603 37.61 4.15 21.56
C GLU A 603 39.06 3.75 21.20
N PRO A 604 39.35 3.41 19.93
CA PRO A 604 40.65 2.85 19.55
C PRO A 604 41.75 3.91 19.69
N GLN A 605 42.82 3.59 20.42
CA GLN A 605 43.98 4.47 20.55
C GLN A 605 45.06 4.13 19.50
N PRO A 606 45.67 5.10 18.82
CA PRO A 606 45.48 6.55 18.93
C PRO A 606 44.49 7.10 17.87
N PHE A 607 43.23 7.32 18.23
CA PHE A 607 42.26 8.05 17.40
C PHE A 607 42.16 9.51 17.89
N ASN A 608 42.47 10.45 17.00
CA ASN A 608 42.49 11.88 17.30
C ASN A 608 41.08 12.49 17.13
N GLY A 609 40.14 12.03 17.94
CA GLY A 609 38.77 12.50 17.98
C GLY A 609 38.04 12.03 19.24
N ILE A 610 36.75 12.37 19.34
CA ILE A 610 35.84 11.80 20.34
C ILE A 610 34.61 11.29 19.58
N LEU A 611 34.42 9.98 19.56
CA LEU A 611 33.24 9.34 19.00
C LEU A 611 32.04 9.52 19.94
N ARG A 612 30.89 9.88 19.38
CA ARG A 612 29.60 9.85 20.10
C ARG A 612 29.15 8.41 20.35
N GLU A 613 28.27 8.20 21.33
CA GLU A 613 27.78 6.86 21.69
C GLU A 613 27.18 6.08 20.50
N TYR A 614 26.41 6.72 19.63
CA TYR A 614 25.93 6.05 18.42
C TYR A 614 27.10 5.69 17.48
N GLN A 615 28.12 6.54 17.35
CA GLN A 615 29.28 6.25 16.51
C GLN A 615 30.07 5.05 17.06
N LYS A 616 30.29 4.97 18.38
CA LYS A 616 30.89 3.80 19.04
C LYS A 616 30.09 2.52 18.80
N ARG A 617 28.75 2.57 18.93
CA ARG A 617 27.86 1.44 18.58
C ARG A 617 27.99 1.03 17.11
N GLY A 618 28.14 1.98 16.20
CA GLY A 618 28.33 1.70 14.77
C GLY A 618 29.67 1.04 14.45
N VAL A 619 30.76 1.50 15.06
CA VAL A 619 32.08 0.82 14.98
C VAL A 619 32.00 -0.59 15.57
N SER A 620 31.29 -0.76 16.68
CA SER A 620 31.10 -2.07 17.34
C SER A 620 30.29 -3.04 16.46
N TRP A 621 29.25 -2.56 15.78
CA TRP A 621 28.47 -3.32 14.80
C TRP A 621 29.29 -3.72 13.56
N LEU A 622 30.14 -2.82 13.03
CA LEU A 622 31.07 -3.14 11.95
C LEU A 622 32.05 -4.24 12.38
N ASN A 623 32.69 -4.10 13.54
CA ASN A 623 33.57 -5.14 14.09
C ASN A 623 32.85 -6.48 14.29
N TYR A 624 31.59 -6.45 14.77
CA TYR A 624 30.81 -7.66 14.97
C TYR A 624 30.51 -8.37 13.64
N LEU A 625 30.00 -7.67 12.62
CA LEU A 625 29.77 -8.26 11.29
C LEU A 625 31.05 -8.82 10.68
N GLU A 626 32.16 -8.07 10.74
CA GLU A 626 33.44 -8.52 10.20
C GLU A 626 33.99 -9.75 10.93
N SER A 627 33.77 -9.83 12.26
CA SER A 627 34.12 -11.00 13.06
C SER A 627 33.29 -12.25 12.71
N LEU A 628 32.18 -12.07 11.99
CA LEU A 628 31.33 -13.14 11.44
C LEU A 628 31.65 -13.46 9.96
N GLY A 629 32.62 -12.77 9.35
CA GLY A 629 32.87 -12.81 7.91
C GLY A 629 31.76 -12.16 7.06
N LEU A 630 30.91 -11.33 7.67
CA LEU A 630 29.76 -10.69 7.04
C LEU A 630 30.06 -9.22 6.72
N ASN A 631 29.47 -8.73 5.63
CA ASN A 631 29.68 -7.37 5.12
C ASN A 631 28.40 -6.53 5.23
N GLY A 632 28.54 -5.29 5.71
CA GLY A 632 27.43 -4.42 6.08
C GLY A 632 27.30 -3.13 5.26
N CYS A 633 26.11 -2.53 5.33
CA CYS A 633 25.78 -1.22 4.78
C CYS A 633 25.59 -0.21 5.92
N LEU A 634 26.48 0.78 6.03
CA LEU A 634 26.33 1.89 6.97
C LEU A 634 25.54 3.02 6.30
N ALA A 635 24.26 3.08 6.66
CA ALA A 635 23.21 3.86 6.02
C ALA A 635 22.72 5.02 6.90
N ASP A 636 23.56 5.54 7.80
CA ASP A 636 23.27 6.73 8.62
C ASP A 636 22.96 7.96 7.77
N ASP A 637 22.08 8.84 8.25
CA ASP A 637 21.84 10.14 7.63
C ASP A 637 23.16 10.91 7.44
N MET A 638 23.19 11.73 6.39
CA MET A 638 24.43 12.32 5.95
C MET A 638 24.90 13.44 6.89
N GLY A 639 26.12 13.34 7.39
CA GLY A 639 26.66 14.27 8.38
C GLY A 639 26.72 13.70 9.80
N MET A 640 26.18 12.50 10.05
CA MET A 640 26.37 11.74 11.31
C MET A 640 27.79 11.14 11.48
N GLY A 641 28.75 11.56 10.66
CA GLY A 641 30.14 11.10 10.76
C GLY A 641 30.36 9.62 10.41
N LYS A 642 29.78 9.13 9.31
CA LYS A 642 30.10 7.80 8.75
C LYS A 642 31.62 7.64 8.53
N SER A 643 32.27 8.65 7.98
CA SER A 643 33.72 8.65 7.73
C SER A 643 34.55 8.51 9.00
N ALA A 644 34.18 9.19 10.09
CA ALA A 644 34.83 9.00 11.40
C ALA A 644 34.65 7.57 11.95
N GLN A 645 33.48 6.94 11.77
CA GLN A 645 33.27 5.53 12.15
C GLN A 645 34.16 4.58 11.33
N VAL A 646 34.30 4.82 10.02
CA VAL A 646 35.22 4.03 9.15
C VAL A 646 36.66 4.21 9.58
N ILE A 647 37.12 5.45 9.80
CA ILE A 647 38.52 5.73 10.21
C ILE A 647 38.81 5.10 11.57
N ALA A 648 37.90 5.21 12.54
CA ALA A 648 38.05 4.53 13.83
C ALA A 648 38.18 3.00 13.66
N ARG A 649 37.39 2.39 12.76
CA ARG A 649 37.51 0.96 12.46
C ARG A 649 38.87 0.61 11.81
N LEU A 650 39.39 1.47 10.93
CA LEU A 650 40.72 1.32 10.31
C LEU A 650 41.87 1.45 11.32
N VAL A 651 41.74 2.31 12.35
CA VAL A 651 42.69 2.37 13.46
C VAL A 651 42.62 1.08 14.29
N GLN A 652 41.41 0.60 14.59
CA GLN A 652 41.20 -0.60 15.39
C GLN A 652 41.77 -1.87 14.72
N GLU A 653 41.49 -2.11 13.43
CA GLU A 653 42.01 -3.31 12.71
C GLU A 653 43.54 -3.35 12.60
N ARG A 654 44.22 -2.20 12.73
CA ARG A 654 45.70 -2.07 12.73
C ARG A 654 46.33 -2.30 14.10
N GLN A 655 45.56 -2.27 15.19
CA GLN A 655 46.05 -2.69 16.52
C GLN A 655 46.36 -4.20 16.55
N ASP A 656 45.62 -4.99 15.75
CA ASP A 656 45.78 -6.43 15.59
C ASP A 656 46.91 -6.82 14.60
N GLY A 657 47.87 -5.92 14.36
CA GLY A 657 49.01 -6.08 13.47
C GLY A 657 48.83 -5.53 12.05
N GLU A 658 49.89 -5.59 11.25
CA GLU A 658 49.86 -5.16 9.84
C GLU A 658 48.86 -5.99 9.03
N LYS A 659 48.03 -5.30 8.22
CA LYS A 659 47.08 -5.91 7.28
C LYS A 659 47.34 -5.38 5.88
N MET A 660 46.79 -6.06 4.88
CA MET A 660 46.72 -5.56 3.51
C MET A 660 46.03 -4.17 3.45
N PRO A 661 46.29 -3.36 2.43
CA PRO A 661 45.73 -2.01 2.34
C PRO A 661 44.20 -2.01 2.15
N THR A 662 43.59 -0.90 2.55
CA THR A 662 42.17 -0.61 2.30
C THR A 662 42.00 0.23 1.03
N LEU A 663 41.11 -0.18 0.13
CA LEU A 663 40.70 0.62 -1.02
C LEU A 663 39.44 1.42 -0.68
N LEU A 664 39.54 2.75 -0.72
CA LEU A 664 38.43 3.66 -0.53
C LEU A 664 38.01 4.26 -1.88
N ILE A 665 36.81 3.92 -2.33
CA ILE A 665 36.22 4.37 -3.59
C ILE A 665 35.13 5.38 -3.25
N ALA A 666 35.32 6.63 -3.66
CA ALA A 666 34.38 7.72 -3.38
C ALA A 666 34.18 8.62 -4.62
N PRO A 667 33.15 9.48 -4.67
CA PRO A 667 33.03 10.43 -5.77
C PRO A 667 34.20 11.43 -5.78
N THR A 668 34.62 11.89 -6.96
CA THR A 668 35.81 12.75 -7.15
C THR A 668 35.85 13.99 -6.26
N SER A 669 34.68 14.53 -5.91
CA SER A 669 34.51 15.70 -5.06
C SER A 669 34.94 15.50 -3.60
N VAL A 670 34.95 14.26 -3.09
CA VAL A 670 35.22 13.96 -1.67
C VAL A 670 36.52 13.21 -1.40
N VAL A 671 37.22 12.78 -2.45
CA VAL A 671 38.54 12.13 -2.37
C VAL A 671 39.51 12.96 -1.49
N GLY A 672 39.54 14.28 -1.66
CA GLY A 672 40.35 15.18 -0.81
C GLY A 672 39.80 15.39 0.60
N ASN A 673 38.49 15.26 0.82
CA ASN A 673 37.90 15.33 2.16
C ASN A 673 38.26 14.09 2.98
N TRP A 674 38.24 12.91 2.37
CA TRP A 674 38.68 11.66 3.02
C TRP A 674 40.14 11.70 3.44
N GLN A 675 41.04 12.25 2.61
CA GLN A 675 42.44 12.48 3.00
C GLN A 675 42.51 13.36 4.26
N LYS A 676 41.86 14.53 4.25
CA LYS A 676 41.88 15.46 5.40
C LYS A 676 41.25 14.87 6.67
N GLU A 677 40.20 14.08 6.54
CA GLU A 677 39.61 13.38 7.69
C GLU A 677 40.54 12.29 8.23
N ILE A 678 41.26 11.54 7.39
CA ILE A 678 42.29 10.58 7.85
C ILE A 678 43.44 11.31 8.53
N GLU A 679 44.02 12.35 7.91
CA GLU A 679 45.09 13.16 8.49
C GLU A 679 44.70 13.80 9.83
N LYS A 680 43.42 14.19 9.98
CA LYS A 680 42.87 14.75 11.22
C LYS A 680 42.65 13.69 12.32
N PHE A 681 41.93 12.62 12.01
CA PHE A 681 41.44 11.65 13.00
C PHE A 681 42.41 10.48 13.25
N ALA A 682 43.32 10.20 12.31
CA ALA A 682 44.27 9.09 12.38
C ALA A 682 45.57 9.40 11.59
N PRO A 683 46.36 10.43 11.99
CA PRO A 683 47.57 10.84 11.27
C PRO A 683 48.65 9.75 11.14
N GLN A 684 48.55 8.67 11.93
CA GLN A 684 49.40 7.49 11.83
C GLN A 684 49.09 6.59 10.60
N LEU A 685 47.92 6.73 9.97
CA LEU A 685 47.53 5.93 8.80
C LEU A 685 48.10 6.58 7.53
N ARG A 686 48.91 5.85 6.76
CA ARG A 686 49.48 6.33 5.51
C ARG A 686 48.43 6.30 4.40
N SER A 687 47.82 7.44 4.10
CA SER A 687 46.87 7.56 2.99
C SER A 687 47.55 8.00 1.69
N HIS A 688 47.11 7.47 0.55
CA HIS A 688 47.56 7.88 -0.78
C HIS A 688 46.36 8.12 -1.71
N ILE A 689 46.40 9.19 -2.52
CA ILE A 689 45.35 9.49 -3.50
C ILE A 689 45.79 9.03 -4.88
N HIS A 690 45.07 8.04 -5.43
CA HIS A 690 45.21 7.62 -6.82
C HIS A 690 44.25 8.45 -7.70
N HIS A 691 44.67 9.65 -8.09
CA HIS A 691 43.85 10.55 -8.91
C HIS A 691 44.68 11.49 -9.81
N GLY A 692 44.10 11.92 -10.93
CA GLY A 692 44.71 12.89 -11.86
C GLY A 692 45.48 12.29 -13.04
N SER A 693 46.12 13.16 -13.82
CA SER A 693 47.03 12.79 -14.91
C SER A 693 48.31 12.13 -14.39
N ASP A 694 48.83 12.68 -13.29
CA ASP A 694 50.16 12.41 -12.75
C ASP A 694 50.18 11.19 -11.83
N ARG A 695 49.04 10.47 -11.72
CA ARG A 695 48.92 9.21 -10.99
C ARG A 695 49.78 8.13 -11.64
N VAL A 696 50.36 7.27 -10.82
CA VAL A 696 51.21 6.17 -11.28
C VAL A 696 50.38 5.14 -12.05
N GLN A 697 50.76 4.90 -13.31
CA GLN A 697 50.09 3.97 -14.23
C GLN A 697 50.92 2.72 -14.53
N GLU A 698 52.17 2.67 -14.04
CA GLU A 698 53.07 1.52 -14.17
C GLU A 698 52.89 0.56 -12.98
N GLY A 699 52.62 -0.72 -13.26
CA GLY A 699 52.26 -1.71 -12.23
C GLY A 699 53.31 -1.88 -11.13
N ALA A 700 54.60 -1.92 -11.47
CA ALA A 700 55.66 -2.08 -10.47
C ALA A 700 55.74 -0.90 -9.49
N ALA A 701 55.64 0.33 -9.99
CA ALA A 701 55.64 1.54 -9.17
C ALA A 701 54.34 1.69 -8.36
N PHE A 702 53.20 1.32 -8.95
CA PHE A 702 51.91 1.28 -8.24
C PHE A 702 51.95 0.27 -7.08
N ASN A 703 52.53 -0.91 -7.29
CA ASN A 703 52.66 -1.93 -6.24
C ASN A 703 53.54 -1.45 -5.08
N ALA A 704 54.64 -0.75 -5.36
CA ALA A 704 55.50 -0.17 -4.34
C ALA A 704 54.78 0.91 -3.51
N ILE A 705 53.88 1.70 -4.10
CA ILE A 705 53.03 2.64 -3.37
C ILE A 705 52.03 1.90 -2.49
N VAL A 706 51.32 0.92 -3.04
CA VAL A 706 50.25 0.21 -2.35
C VAL A 706 50.75 -0.63 -1.18
N GLN A 707 51.96 -1.21 -1.27
CA GLN A 707 52.63 -1.88 -0.15
C GLN A 707 53.04 -0.93 0.99
N ASN A 708 53.21 0.37 0.69
CA ASN A 708 53.61 1.39 1.68
C ASN A 708 52.45 2.28 2.14
N CYS A 709 51.21 2.00 1.72
CA CYS A 709 50.01 2.71 2.15
C CYS A 709 49.10 1.83 3.01
N ASP A 710 48.40 2.44 3.95
CA ASP A 710 47.33 1.81 4.71
C ASP A 710 45.96 1.99 4.02
N VAL A 711 45.77 3.13 3.34
CA VAL A 711 44.54 3.49 2.64
C VAL A 711 44.85 4.09 1.27
N LEU A 712 44.35 3.46 0.20
CA LEU A 712 44.35 4.02 -1.15
C LEU A 712 42.99 4.64 -1.46
N ILE A 713 42.95 5.94 -1.76
CA ILE A 713 41.72 6.68 -2.09
C ILE A 713 41.64 6.90 -3.60
N THR A 714 40.52 6.50 -4.23
CA THR A 714 40.30 6.62 -5.68
C THR A 714 38.84 6.99 -6.01
N SER A 715 38.55 7.26 -7.28
CA SER A 715 37.20 7.57 -7.77
C SER A 715 36.60 6.46 -8.62
N PHE A 716 35.26 6.31 -8.58
CA PHE A 716 34.50 5.33 -9.39
C PHE A 716 34.90 5.29 -10.88
N THR A 717 35.17 6.45 -11.45
CA THR A 717 35.61 6.63 -12.84
C THR A 717 37.00 6.08 -13.11
N LEU A 718 37.91 6.12 -12.13
CA LEU A 718 39.27 5.58 -12.23
C LEU A 718 39.30 4.09 -11.97
N VAL A 719 38.45 3.55 -11.09
CA VAL A 719 38.33 2.08 -10.90
C VAL A 719 38.01 1.36 -12.20
N ARG A 720 37.21 1.97 -13.09
CA ARG A 720 36.97 1.47 -14.44
C ARG A 720 38.18 1.61 -15.38
N ARG A 721 38.91 2.72 -15.32
CA ARG A 721 40.04 2.99 -16.24
C ARG A 721 41.27 2.15 -15.91
N ASP A 722 41.51 1.98 -14.62
CA ASP A 722 42.68 1.33 -14.05
C ASP A 722 42.31 -0.07 -13.49
N GLU A 723 41.27 -0.70 -14.05
CA GLU A 723 40.68 -1.98 -13.59
C GLU A 723 41.73 -3.10 -13.45
N LYS A 724 42.75 -3.12 -14.33
CA LYS A 724 43.86 -4.08 -14.25
C LYS A 724 44.75 -3.81 -13.03
N LEU A 725 45.27 -2.59 -12.88
CA LEU A 725 46.14 -2.19 -11.77
C LEU A 725 45.50 -2.45 -10.40
N LEU A 726 44.20 -2.19 -10.27
CA LEU A 726 43.47 -2.41 -9.01
C LEU A 726 43.04 -3.88 -8.80
N GLY A 727 42.85 -4.62 -9.89
CA GLY A 727 42.44 -6.03 -9.88
C GLY A 727 43.59 -7.02 -9.65
N ASP A 728 44.82 -6.65 -10.02
CA ASP A 728 46.04 -7.42 -9.75
C ASP A 728 46.44 -7.39 -8.25
N MET A 729 45.75 -6.59 -7.44
CA MET A 729 46.02 -6.36 -6.02
C MET A 729 44.98 -7.03 -5.10
N GLN A 730 45.44 -7.52 -3.95
CA GLN A 730 44.55 -7.99 -2.89
C GLN A 730 44.35 -6.90 -1.83
N TRP A 731 43.09 -6.62 -1.51
CA TRP A 731 42.70 -5.60 -0.54
C TRP A 731 42.26 -6.26 0.76
N HIS A 732 42.59 -5.67 1.92
CA HIS A 732 41.97 -6.11 3.17
C HIS A 732 40.48 -5.76 3.18
N ARG A 733 40.18 -4.52 2.77
CA ARG A 733 38.85 -3.94 2.78
C ARG A 733 38.61 -3.10 1.53
N ILE A 734 37.41 -3.17 0.97
CA ILE A 734 36.90 -2.17 0.01
C ILE A 734 35.77 -1.39 0.67
N VAL A 735 35.95 -0.07 0.78
CA VAL A 735 34.93 0.87 1.23
C VAL A 735 34.39 1.63 0.02
N ILE A 736 33.08 1.61 -0.17
CA ILE A 736 32.39 2.42 -1.18
C ILE A 736 31.62 3.52 -0.49
N ASP A 737 32.03 4.77 -0.72
CA ASP A 737 31.29 5.96 -0.27
C ASP A 737 30.28 6.40 -1.34
N GLU A 738 29.11 6.86 -0.89
CA GLU A 738 27.94 7.14 -1.75
C GLU A 738 27.60 5.93 -2.68
N ALA A 739 27.28 4.79 -2.06
CA ALA A 739 27.04 3.50 -2.73
C ALA A 739 25.92 3.49 -3.79
N GLN A 740 25.05 4.50 -3.85
CA GLN A 740 24.12 4.72 -4.96
C GLN A 740 24.83 4.84 -6.33
N ASN A 741 26.14 5.14 -6.36
CA ASN A 741 26.96 5.10 -7.57
C ASN A 741 27.11 3.69 -8.20
N ILE A 742 26.82 2.61 -7.46
CA ILE A 742 26.78 1.23 -7.98
C ILE A 742 25.36 0.68 -8.18
N LYS A 743 24.32 1.53 -8.16
CA LYS A 743 22.90 1.11 -8.27
C LYS A 743 22.58 0.26 -9.50
N ASN A 744 23.22 0.54 -10.64
CA ASN A 744 23.05 -0.24 -11.87
C ASN A 744 24.11 -1.36 -11.97
N PRO A 745 23.73 -2.64 -11.86
CA PRO A 745 24.69 -3.76 -11.96
C PRO A 745 25.26 -3.96 -13.36
N LYS A 746 24.62 -3.40 -14.40
CA LYS A 746 25.07 -3.52 -15.79
C LYS A 746 26.14 -2.47 -16.15
N ALA A 747 26.28 -1.41 -15.35
CA ALA A 747 27.25 -0.34 -15.58
C ALA A 747 28.69 -0.85 -15.46
N ALA A 748 29.57 -0.34 -16.34
CA ALA A 748 30.97 -0.78 -16.40
C ALA A 748 31.75 -0.55 -15.10
N GLN A 749 31.48 0.56 -14.39
CA GLN A 749 32.10 0.85 -13.09
C GLN A 749 31.68 -0.16 -12.01
N THR A 750 30.39 -0.52 -11.95
CA THR A 750 29.88 -1.54 -11.02
C THR A 750 30.52 -2.89 -11.30
N LYS A 751 30.62 -3.28 -12.57
CA LYS A 751 31.28 -4.54 -12.97
C LYS A 751 32.77 -4.58 -12.60
N ALA A 752 33.50 -3.49 -12.77
CA ALA A 752 34.90 -3.40 -12.35
C ALA A 752 35.04 -3.56 -10.82
N ILE A 753 34.22 -2.83 -10.06
CA ILE A 753 34.19 -2.89 -8.58
C ILE A 753 33.84 -4.29 -8.07
N LEU A 754 32.85 -4.96 -8.66
CA LEU A 754 32.43 -6.30 -8.24
C LEU A 754 33.50 -7.38 -8.45
N LYS A 755 34.46 -7.18 -9.38
CA LYS A 755 35.57 -8.12 -9.63
C LYS A 755 36.72 -7.99 -8.64
N LEU A 756 36.86 -6.87 -7.94
CA LEU A 756 37.98 -6.63 -7.03
C LEU A 756 37.93 -7.63 -5.87
N SER A 757 39.09 -8.17 -5.49
CA SER A 757 39.22 -9.13 -4.39
C SER A 757 39.46 -8.41 -3.06
N ALA A 758 38.63 -8.71 -2.05
CA ALA A 758 38.77 -8.17 -0.70
C ALA A 758 38.12 -9.07 0.34
N ALA A 759 38.73 -9.15 1.53
CA ALA A 759 38.18 -9.90 2.67
C ALA A 759 36.95 -9.21 3.27
N HIS A 760 37.01 -7.88 3.45
CA HIS A 760 35.90 -7.09 3.99
C HIS A 760 35.36 -6.09 2.96
N ARG A 761 34.06 -5.83 3.02
CA ARG A 761 33.36 -4.91 2.11
C ARG A 761 32.39 -4.05 2.91
N LEU A 762 32.41 -2.75 2.66
CA LEU A 762 31.58 -1.79 3.36
C LEU A 762 30.98 -0.80 2.37
N ALA A 763 29.66 -0.69 2.38
CA ALA A 763 28.92 0.31 1.63
C ALA A 763 28.48 1.43 2.57
N LEU A 764 28.75 2.68 2.20
CA LEU A 764 28.26 3.88 2.89
C LEU A 764 27.23 4.57 2.01
N THR A 765 26.11 4.99 2.60
CA THR A 765 25.06 5.73 1.89
C THR A 765 24.26 6.59 2.87
N GLY A 766 23.57 7.63 2.39
CA GLY A 766 22.52 8.31 3.17
C GLY A 766 21.15 7.61 3.08
N THR A 767 20.92 6.86 2.01
CA THR A 767 19.64 6.20 1.69
C THR A 767 19.92 4.81 1.10
N PRO A 768 19.68 3.71 1.84
CA PRO A 768 20.06 2.37 1.39
C PRO A 768 19.12 1.80 0.32
N VAL A 769 17.92 2.36 0.18
CA VAL A 769 16.99 2.10 -0.92
C VAL A 769 16.52 3.46 -1.43
N GLU A 770 17.21 4.00 -2.43
CA GLU A 770 16.89 5.31 -2.99
C GLU A 770 15.82 5.19 -4.10
N ASN A 771 15.98 4.28 -5.07
CA ASN A 771 15.14 4.30 -6.29
C ASN A 771 14.44 2.96 -6.63
N ARG A 772 15.12 1.80 -6.52
CA ARG A 772 14.54 0.50 -6.94
C ARG A 772 14.99 -0.65 -6.04
N LEU A 773 14.19 -1.73 -5.94
CA LEU A 773 14.62 -2.97 -5.25
C LEU A 773 15.85 -3.61 -5.91
N LEU A 774 16.07 -3.36 -7.20
CA LEU A 774 17.28 -3.78 -7.91
C LEU A 774 18.55 -3.05 -7.44
N ASP A 775 18.43 -1.82 -6.93
CA ASP A 775 19.57 -1.06 -6.39
C ASP A 775 20.06 -1.73 -5.10
N LEU A 776 19.11 -2.13 -4.24
CA LEU A 776 19.37 -2.92 -3.03
C LEU A 776 20.07 -4.25 -3.39
N TRP A 777 19.59 -4.96 -4.42
CA TRP A 777 20.27 -6.16 -4.92
C TRP A 777 21.70 -5.88 -5.39
N SER A 778 21.95 -4.77 -6.11
CA SER A 778 23.29 -4.39 -6.57
C SER A 778 24.25 -4.12 -5.40
N ILE A 779 23.80 -3.40 -4.38
CA ILE A 779 24.57 -3.13 -3.15
C ILE A 779 24.83 -4.42 -2.37
N PHE A 780 23.81 -5.27 -2.19
CA PHE A 780 23.98 -6.56 -1.50
C PHE A 780 24.86 -7.55 -2.27
N ASN A 781 24.83 -7.54 -3.60
CA ASN A 781 25.72 -8.34 -4.42
C ASN A 781 27.17 -7.81 -4.40
N PHE A 782 27.39 -6.54 -4.06
CA PHE A 782 28.73 -6.05 -3.70
C PHE A 782 29.15 -6.55 -2.32
N LEU A 783 28.30 -6.40 -1.29
CA LEU A 783 28.63 -6.75 0.09
C LEU A 783 28.82 -8.26 0.30
N ASN A 784 27.81 -9.05 -0.02
CA ASN A 784 27.76 -10.50 0.20
C ASN A 784 27.37 -11.17 -1.15
N PRO A 785 28.32 -11.34 -2.09
CA PRO A 785 28.06 -11.87 -3.42
C PRO A 785 27.28 -13.19 -3.39
N GLY A 786 26.23 -13.30 -4.20
CA GLY A 786 25.39 -14.50 -4.26
C GLY A 786 24.35 -14.65 -3.12
N TYR A 787 24.38 -13.84 -2.06
CA TYR A 787 23.41 -13.93 -0.96
C TYR A 787 21.96 -13.85 -1.43
N LEU A 788 21.60 -12.82 -2.21
CA LEU A 788 20.25 -12.66 -2.78
C LEU A 788 20.06 -13.41 -4.13
N GLY A 789 20.96 -14.34 -4.46
CA GLY A 789 20.98 -15.06 -5.73
C GLY A 789 21.31 -14.17 -6.94
N LYS A 790 21.18 -14.74 -8.15
CA LYS A 790 21.41 -14.02 -9.42
C LYS A 790 20.29 -13.01 -9.71
N GLU A 791 20.60 -11.95 -10.48
CA GLU A 791 19.65 -10.89 -10.89
C GLU A 791 18.27 -11.45 -11.29
N ALA A 792 18.24 -12.44 -12.20
CA ALA A 792 17.00 -13.04 -12.69
C ALA A 792 16.15 -13.73 -11.61
N TYR A 793 16.79 -14.37 -10.61
CA TYR A 793 16.09 -14.99 -9.49
C TYR A 793 15.51 -13.93 -8.56
N PHE A 794 16.32 -12.94 -8.16
CA PHE A 794 15.87 -11.84 -7.31
C PHE A 794 14.66 -11.10 -7.93
N ARG A 795 14.71 -10.84 -9.24
CA ARG A 795 13.61 -10.20 -9.96
C ARG A 795 12.32 -11.03 -9.95
N LYS A 796 12.41 -12.35 -10.15
CA LYS A 796 11.26 -13.27 -10.13
C LYS A 796 10.68 -13.47 -8.72
N SER A 797 11.54 -13.60 -7.70
CA SER A 797 11.14 -14.00 -6.35
C SER A 797 10.80 -12.83 -5.42
N PHE A 798 11.33 -11.63 -5.70
CA PHE A 798 11.13 -10.44 -4.86
C PHE A 798 10.65 -9.22 -5.65
N GLU A 799 11.37 -8.76 -6.68
CA GLU A 799 11.03 -7.50 -7.39
C GLU A 799 9.59 -7.53 -7.95
N ILE A 800 9.25 -8.52 -8.77
CA ILE A 800 7.94 -8.62 -9.42
C ILE A 800 6.81 -8.88 -8.40
N PRO A 801 6.92 -9.84 -7.45
CA PRO A 801 5.87 -10.05 -6.44
C PRO A 801 5.60 -8.84 -5.54
N ILE A 802 6.63 -8.07 -5.19
CA ILE A 802 6.50 -6.89 -4.32
C ILE A 802 5.94 -5.70 -5.13
N GLN A 803 6.55 -5.35 -6.27
CA GLN A 803 6.19 -4.14 -7.01
C GLN A 803 4.95 -4.28 -7.90
N LYS A 804 4.69 -5.48 -8.44
CA LYS A 804 3.58 -5.70 -9.38
C LYS A 804 2.36 -6.39 -8.75
N ASN A 805 2.58 -7.30 -7.80
CA ASN A 805 1.52 -8.11 -7.20
C ASN A 805 1.19 -7.70 -5.75
N ASN A 806 1.82 -6.63 -5.24
CA ASN A 806 1.67 -6.08 -3.88
C ASN A 806 1.73 -7.13 -2.74
N GLN A 807 2.59 -8.16 -2.88
CA GLN A 807 2.68 -9.25 -1.90
C GLN A 807 3.44 -8.82 -0.64
N VAL A 808 2.70 -8.34 0.36
CA VAL A 808 3.22 -7.91 1.68
C VAL A 808 4.11 -8.99 2.31
N THR A 809 3.74 -10.27 2.24
CA THR A 809 4.53 -11.39 2.76
C THR A 809 5.93 -11.47 2.14
N ARG A 810 6.06 -11.25 0.82
CA ARG A 810 7.38 -11.26 0.14
C ARG A 810 8.23 -10.04 0.52
N SER A 811 7.60 -8.89 0.78
CA SER A 811 8.26 -7.71 1.31
C SER A 811 8.79 -7.93 2.73
N ALA A 812 8.01 -8.56 3.60
CA ALA A 812 8.43 -8.94 4.96
C ALA A 812 9.61 -9.92 4.96
N VAL A 813 9.56 -10.96 4.11
CA VAL A 813 10.68 -11.91 3.95
C VAL A 813 11.95 -11.19 3.45
N LEU A 814 11.84 -10.33 2.44
CA LEU A 814 12.99 -9.57 1.95
C LEU A 814 13.58 -8.66 3.05
N ARG A 815 12.74 -7.98 3.83
CA ARG A 815 13.17 -7.14 4.97
C ARG A 815 13.95 -7.97 5.98
N LYS A 816 13.41 -9.10 6.43
CA LYS A 816 14.07 -10.03 7.38
C LYS A 816 15.44 -10.50 6.88
N LEU A 817 15.61 -10.69 5.56
CA LEU A 817 16.88 -11.09 4.95
C LEU A 817 17.94 -9.98 4.90
N VAL A 818 17.55 -8.71 4.75
CA VAL A 818 18.51 -7.59 4.54
C VAL A 818 18.76 -6.76 5.79
N GLU A 819 17.80 -6.71 6.71
CA GLU A 819 17.83 -5.87 7.91
C GLU A 819 19.06 -6.07 8.83
N PRO A 820 19.57 -7.30 9.09
CA PRO A 820 20.77 -7.49 9.92
C PRO A 820 22.01 -6.79 9.37
N PHE A 821 22.09 -6.66 8.04
CA PHE A 821 23.24 -6.11 7.31
C PHE A 821 23.14 -4.60 7.06
N ILE A 822 22.08 -3.92 7.50
CA ILE A 822 21.90 -2.46 7.31
C ILE A 822 21.80 -1.77 8.67
N LEU A 823 22.75 -0.88 8.98
CA LEU A 823 22.66 0.04 10.10
C LEU A 823 22.24 1.42 9.57
N ARG A 824 20.99 1.81 9.84
CA ARG A 824 20.44 3.13 9.46
C ARG A 824 19.99 3.87 10.72
N ARG A 825 20.34 5.16 10.80
CA ARG A 825 19.98 6.10 11.86
C ARG A 825 19.68 7.45 11.24
N VAL A 826 18.71 8.18 11.80
CA VAL A 826 18.26 9.47 11.25
C VAL A 826 18.57 10.62 12.20
N LYS A 827 18.78 11.83 11.67
CA LYS A 827 19.08 13.02 12.49
C LYS A 827 17.90 13.46 13.35
N THR A 828 16.68 13.14 12.93
CA THR A 828 15.44 13.48 13.64
C THR A 828 15.15 12.56 14.82
N ASP A 829 16.00 11.58 15.10
CA ASP A 829 15.86 10.68 16.26
C ASP A 829 16.45 11.36 17.53
N PRO A 830 15.62 11.76 18.51
CA PRO A 830 16.08 12.44 19.72
C PRO A 830 16.97 11.55 20.62
N ALA A 831 16.94 10.22 20.42
CA ALA A 831 17.82 9.30 21.14
C ALA A 831 19.24 9.27 20.57
N ILE A 832 19.48 9.90 19.42
CA ILE A 832 20.76 9.83 18.68
C ILE A 832 21.49 11.17 18.64
N ILE A 833 20.76 12.30 18.52
CA ILE A 833 21.37 13.63 18.47
C ILE A 833 20.57 14.64 19.30
N GLN A 834 21.13 15.07 20.43
CA GLN A 834 20.58 16.13 21.29
C GLN A 834 21.26 17.50 21.04
N ASP A 835 22.41 17.51 20.35
CA ASP A 835 23.27 18.70 20.18
C ASP A 835 23.07 19.45 18.84
N LEU A 836 22.21 18.97 17.94
CA LEU A 836 21.95 19.67 16.68
C LEU A 836 20.87 20.76 16.93
N PRO A 837 21.11 22.01 16.51
CA PRO A 837 20.09 23.06 16.55
C PRO A 837 18.95 22.77 15.58
N ASP A 838 17.88 23.56 15.61
CA ASP A 838 16.71 23.30 14.75
C ASP A 838 17.04 23.50 13.27
N LYS A 839 16.46 22.64 12.41
CA LYS A 839 16.41 22.83 10.96
C LYS A 839 14.99 23.22 10.55
N VAL A 840 14.82 24.43 10.05
CA VAL A 840 13.55 24.93 9.52
C VAL A 840 13.62 24.89 8.00
N GLU A 841 12.74 24.12 7.36
CA GLU A 841 12.60 24.10 5.90
C GLU A 841 11.34 24.86 5.48
N GLN A 842 11.49 25.81 4.56
CA GLN A 842 10.38 26.57 3.99
C GLN A 842 10.47 26.67 2.47
N ASN A 843 9.33 26.51 1.81
CA ASN A 843 9.19 26.75 0.38
C ASN A 843 8.86 28.24 0.17
N LEU A 844 9.67 28.91 -0.65
CA LEU A 844 9.52 30.31 -1.01
C LEU A 844 8.88 30.38 -2.40
N PHE A 845 7.60 30.70 -2.41
CA PHE A 845 6.80 30.80 -3.62
C PHE A 845 6.99 32.18 -4.26
N CYS A 846 7.45 32.21 -5.52
CA CYS A 846 7.69 33.42 -6.29
C CYS A 846 6.83 33.43 -7.56
N ASN A 847 6.21 34.57 -7.87
CA ASN A 847 5.49 34.75 -9.13
C ASN A 847 6.46 34.91 -10.31
N LEU A 848 6.01 34.68 -11.54
CA LEU A 848 6.79 35.02 -12.73
C LEU A 848 6.64 36.50 -13.09
N THR A 849 7.69 37.14 -13.62
CA THR A 849 7.57 38.43 -14.30
C THR A 849 6.77 38.30 -15.59
N LYS A 850 6.23 39.41 -16.12
CA LYS A 850 5.56 39.43 -17.43
C LYS A 850 6.45 38.91 -18.57
N GLU A 851 7.75 39.18 -18.51
CA GLU A 851 8.73 38.65 -19.47
C GLU A 851 8.84 37.12 -19.34
N GLN A 852 9.06 36.61 -18.12
CA GLN A 852 9.15 35.17 -17.86
C GLN A 852 7.87 34.44 -18.28
N ALA A 853 6.70 34.93 -17.89
CA ALA A 853 5.40 34.36 -18.26
C ALA A 853 5.20 34.28 -19.78
N SER A 854 5.57 35.35 -20.51
CA SER A 854 5.47 35.39 -21.98
C SER A 854 6.40 34.38 -22.65
N LEU A 855 7.66 34.29 -22.21
CA LEU A 855 8.64 33.32 -22.71
C LEU A 855 8.23 31.89 -22.40
N TYR A 856 7.68 31.66 -21.20
CA TYR A 856 7.21 30.37 -20.72
C TYR A 856 6.02 29.88 -21.56
N GLU A 857 4.98 30.71 -21.73
CA GLU A 857 3.81 30.36 -22.56
C GLU A 857 4.17 30.13 -24.03
N ALA A 858 5.07 30.94 -24.60
CA ALA A 858 5.57 30.74 -25.97
C ALA A 858 6.33 29.41 -26.12
N THR A 859 7.13 29.04 -25.12
CA THR A 859 7.89 27.76 -25.11
C THR A 859 6.95 26.56 -24.99
N VAL A 860 5.94 26.61 -24.11
CA VAL A 860 4.93 25.55 -23.98
C VAL A 860 4.20 25.32 -25.31
N LYS A 861 3.69 26.38 -25.97
CA LYS A 861 2.97 26.27 -27.26
C LYS A 861 3.82 25.68 -28.39
N ASP A 862 5.10 26.03 -28.48
CA ASP A 862 6.00 25.46 -29.50
C ASP A 862 6.23 23.96 -29.25
N VAL A 863 6.33 23.55 -27.98
CA VAL A 863 6.51 22.15 -27.60
C VAL A 863 5.24 21.34 -27.79
N GLU A 864 4.07 21.86 -27.42
CA GLU A 864 2.76 21.22 -27.66
C GLU A 864 2.58 20.82 -29.13
N ARG A 865 2.95 21.72 -30.06
CA ARG A 865 2.95 21.43 -31.50
C ARG A 865 3.90 20.29 -31.86
N LYS A 866 5.15 20.33 -31.36
CA LYS A 866 6.19 19.33 -31.68
C LYS A 866 5.95 17.96 -31.02
N LEU A 867 5.27 17.93 -29.88
CA LEU A 867 5.00 16.71 -29.11
C LEU A 867 4.00 15.77 -29.82
N ASN A 868 3.12 16.34 -30.65
CA ASN A 868 2.17 15.57 -31.48
C ASN A 868 2.86 14.87 -32.66
N GLU A 869 4.09 15.28 -33.04
CA GLU A 869 4.85 14.76 -34.18
C GLU A 869 6.04 13.87 -33.76
N ALA A 870 6.38 13.84 -32.47
CA ALA A 870 7.59 13.19 -31.95
C ALA A 870 7.28 11.87 -31.23
N GLU A 871 7.87 10.77 -31.71
CA GLU A 871 7.76 9.44 -31.10
C GLU A 871 9.09 8.94 -30.49
N GLY A 872 9.01 7.87 -29.69
CA GLY A 872 10.16 7.12 -29.20
C GLY A 872 11.24 7.96 -28.51
N ILE A 873 12.49 7.81 -28.95
CA ILE A 873 13.64 8.53 -28.35
C ILE A 873 13.61 10.04 -28.62
N GLN A 874 13.04 10.46 -29.76
CA GLN A 874 12.90 11.87 -30.12
C GLN A 874 11.92 12.58 -29.17
N ARG A 875 10.81 11.90 -28.81
CA ARG A 875 9.87 12.36 -27.78
C ARG A 875 10.55 12.57 -26.44
N LYS A 876 11.33 11.59 -25.97
CA LYS A 876 12.03 11.68 -24.67
C LYS A 876 13.07 12.79 -24.66
N GLY A 877 13.79 12.99 -25.77
CA GLY A 877 14.70 14.13 -25.95
C GLY A 877 13.99 15.48 -25.91
N LEU A 878 12.83 15.61 -26.58
CA LEU A 878 12.00 16.82 -26.57
C LEU A 878 11.50 17.14 -25.14
N ILE A 879 10.98 16.16 -24.41
CA ILE A 879 10.51 16.31 -23.02
C ILE A 879 11.62 16.87 -22.13
N LEU A 880 12.80 16.24 -22.14
CA LEU A 880 13.94 16.66 -21.32
C LEU A 880 14.45 18.06 -21.68
N ALA A 881 14.52 18.37 -22.99
CA ALA A 881 14.92 19.70 -23.46
C ALA A 881 13.91 20.80 -23.05
N THR A 882 12.62 20.49 -23.06
CA THR A 882 11.55 21.40 -22.60
C THR A 882 11.65 21.67 -21.11
N LEU A 883 11.77 20.63 -20.28
CA LEU A 883 11.90 20.79 -18.83
C LEU A 883 13.11 21.67 -18.48
N LEU A 884 14.24 21.48 -19.17
CA LEU A 884 15.43 22.33 -19.00
C LEU A 884 15.13 23.80 -19.34
N LYS A 885 14.55 24.07 -20.52
CA LYS A 885 14.22 25.43 -20.99
C LYS A 885 13.28 26.17 -20.05
N LEU A 886 12.22 25.50 -19.61
CA LEU A 886 11.22 26.10 -18.73
C LEU A 886 11.83 26.44 -17.36
N LYS A 887 12.69 25.58 -16.80
CA LYS A 887 13.47 25.93 -15.59
C LYS A 887 14.39 27.13 -15.81
N GLN A 888 15.05 27.24 -16.97
CA GLN A 888 15.88 28.41 -17.29
C GLN A 888 15.06 29.71 -17.28
N ILE A 889 13.83 29.67 -17.80
CA ILE A 889 12.89 30.80 -17.77
C ILE A 889 12.47 31.13 -16.33
N CYS A 890 12.08 30.13 -15.52
CA CYS A 890 11.74 30.31 -14.10
C CYS A 890 12.87 30.93 -13.28
N ASN A 891 14.13 30.65 -13.64
CA ASN A 891 15.31 31.20 -12.99
C ASN A 891 15.59 32.64 -13.40
N HIS A 892 15.80 32.92 -14.69
CA HIS A 892 16.02 34.28 -15.20
C HIS A 892 15.92 34.32 -16.74
N PRO A 893 15.21 35.28 -17.37
CA PRO A 893 15.08 35.39 -18.83
C PRO A 893 16.41 35.30 -19.61
N ARG A 894 17.44 36.07 -19.19
CA ARG A 894 18.83 35.98 -19.69
C ARG A 894 19.34 34.53 -19.87
N GLN A 895 19.02 33.62 -18.95
CA GLN A 895 19.52 32.23 -18.99
C GLN A 895 18.94 31.45 -20.16
N PHE A 896 17.65 31.67 -20.47
CA PHE A 896 16.96 31.07 -21.59
C PHE A 896 17.32 31.74 -22.93
N LEU A 897 17.38 33.09 -22.94
CA LEU A 897 17.64 33.87 -24.14
C LEU A 897 19.09 33.81 -24.64
N GLN A 898 20.06 33.64 -23.71
CA GLN A 898 21.51 33.62 -24.01
C GLN A 898 22.02 34.86 -24.76
N ASP A 899 21.31 35.98 -24.60
CA ASP A 899 21.45 37.24 -25.33
C ASP A 899 22.39 38.26 -24.66
N ASN A 900 22.98 37.89 -23.52
CA ASN A 900 23.77 38.76 -22.63
C ASN A 900 23.01 39.95 -21.99
N SER A 901 21.68 39.99 -22.07
CA SER A 901 20.84 40.99 -21.39
C SER A 901 21.02 41.01 -19.87
N GLU A 902 20.79 42.14 -19.20
CA GLU A 902 21.17 42.34 -17.79
C GLU A 902 20.54 41.32 -16.83
N PHE A 903 21.28 40.96 -15.78
CA PHE A 903 20.84 40.01 -14.75
C PHE A 903 20.42 40.80 -13.50
N THR A 904 19.13 41.10 -13.39
CA THR A 904 18.61 42.09 -12.44
C THR A 904 17.30 41.62 -11.78
N PRO A 905 16.98 42.07 -10.55
CA PRO A 905 15.76 41.70 -9.82
C PRO A 905 14.47 41.87 -10.61
N GLU A 906 14.34 42.97 -11.36
CA GLU A 906 13.11 43.36 -12.07
C GLU A 906 12.73 42.38 -13.19
N ARG A 907 13.66 41.52 -13.60
CA ARG A 907 13.46 40.49 -14.63
C ARG A 907 13.23 39.09 -14.06
N SER A 908 13.46 38.88 -12.76
CA SER A 908 13.16 37.63 -12.07
C SER A 908 12.91 37.84 -10.58
N HIS A 909 11.66 37.65 -10.14
CA HIS A 909 11.29 37.76 -8.73
C HIS A 909 12.01 36.73 -7.82
N LYS A 910 12.56 35.63 -8.37
CA LYS A 910 13.47 34.75 -7.61
C LYS A 910 14.77 35.46 -7.23
N LEU A 911 15.33 36.26 -8.15
CA LEU A 911 16.55 37.04 -7.91
C LEU A 911 16.26 38.21 -6.96
N GLU A 912 15.12 38.89 -7.14
CA GLU A 912 14.61 39.90 -6.20
C GLU A 912 14.50 39.34 -4.78
N ARG A 913 13.73 38.25 -4.58
CA ARG A 913 13.52 37.68 -3.25
C ARG A 913 14.80 37.12 -2.63
N LEU A 914 15.71 36.57 -3.44
CA LEU A 914 17.06 36.21 -2.99
C LEU A 914 17.87 37.43 -2.54
N THR A 915 17.71 38.57 -3.21
CA THR A 915 18.43 39.82 -2.89
C THR A 915 17.95 40.41 -1.57
N GLU A 916 16.64 40.46 -1.35
CA GLU A 916 16.03 40.88 -0.07
C GLU A 916 16.56 40.04 1.10
N MET A 917 16.43 38.71 0.99
CA MET A 917 16.84 37.79 2.05
C MET A 917 18.36 37.70 2.22
N ALA A 918 19.14 38.04 1.18
CA ALA A 918 20.58 38.17 1.28
C ALA A 918 20.97 39.44 2.06
N ALA A 919 20.27 40.55 1.84
CA ALA A 919 20.48 41.78 2.61
C ALA A 919 20.17 41.56 4.10
N GLU A 920 18.98 41.01 4.42
CA GLU A 920 18.57 40.69 5.80
C GLU A 920 19.62 39.83 6.53
N ALA A 921 20.08 38.74 5.91
CA ALA A 921 21.08 37.86 6.51
C ALA A 921 22.47 38.52 6.67
N MET A 922 22.87 39.40 5.75
CA MET A 922 24.14 40.13 5.86
C MET A 922 24.09 41.19 6.97
N GLU A 923 22.97 41.89 7.14
CA GLU A 923 22.74 42.84 8.25
C GLU A 923 22.78 42.14 9.61
N LEU A 924 22.27 40.91 9.70
CA LEU A 924 22.34 40.07 10.90
C LEU A 924 23.72 39.41 11.14
N GLY A 925 24.70 39.66 10.27
CA GLY A 925 26.06 39.11 10.38
C GLY A 925 26.14 37.61 10.06
N GLU A 926 25.26 37.12 9.18
CA GLU A 926 25.06 35.70 8.91
C GLU A 926 25.59 35.26 7.55
N SER A 927 25.93 33.98 7.42
CA SER A 927 26.54 33.42 6.19
C SER A 927 25.60 32.43 5.51
N MET A 928 25.65 32.39 4.18
CA MET A 928 24.66 31.66 3.38
C MET A 928 25.27 30.80 2.29
N LEU A 929 24.58 29.69 1.98
CA LEU A 929 24.83 28.86 0.80
C LEU A 929 23.74 29.11 -0.23
N ILE A 930 24.12 29.18 -1.51
CA ILE A 930 23.17 29.26 -2.63
C ILE A 930 23.46 28.10 -3.59
N PHE A 931 22.50 27.19 -3.74
CA PHE A 931 22.57 26.03 -4.62
C PHE A 931 21.77 26.27 -5.91
N THR A 932 22.36 25.91 -7.05
CA THR A 932 21.70 25.89 -8.37
C THR A 932 22.16 24.69 -9.20
N GLN A 933 21.30 24.13 -10.06
CA GLN A 933 21.71 23.09 -11.02
C GLN A 933 22.52 23.65 -12.20
N PHE A 934 22.50 24.97 -12.43
CA PHE A 934 23.04 25.62 -13.63
C PHE A 934 24.28 26.47 -13.34
N THR A 935 25.36 26.22 -14.09
CA THR A 935 26.61 26.99 -13.93
C THR A 935 26.50 28.42 -14.43
N GLU A 936 25.65 28.67 -15.42
CA GLU A 936 25.38 29.98 -16.00
C GLU A 936 24.72 30.93 -14.98
N ILE A 937 23.83 30.40 -14.13
CA ILE A 937 23.22 31.13 -13.01
C ILE A 937 24.23 31.34 -11.89
N GLY A 938 25.06 30.34 -11.57
CA GLY A 938 26.11 30.48 -10.56
C GLY A 938 27.09 31.62 -10.88
N GLU A 939 27.52 31.72 -12.14
CA GLU A 939 28.39 32.81 -12.63
C GLU A 939 27.70 34.19 -12.65
N ALA A 940 26.39 34.22 -12.93
CA ALA A 940 25.61 35.47 -12.93
C ALA A 940 25.40 35.98 -11.49
N LEU A 941 25.03 35.09 -10.56
CA LEU A 941 24.92 35.37 -9.13
C LEU A 941 26.24 35.83 -8.53
N GLU A 942 27.38 35.22 -8.90
CA GLU A 942 28.70 35.63 -8.41
C GLU A 942 29.02 37.07 -8.78
N LYS A 943 28.70 37.49 -10.01
CA LYS A 943 28.91 38.86 -10.49
C LYS A 943 27.94 39.84 -9.82
N TYR A 944 26.67 39.46 -9.71
CA TYR A 944 25.62 40.28 -9.13
C TYR A 944 25.85 40.56 -7.64
N LEU A 945 26.10 39.52 -6.83
CA LEU A 945 26.31 39.67 -5.38
C LEU A 945 27.62 40.40 -5.05
N ARG A 946 28.66 40.30 -5.90
CA ARG A 946 29.86 41.14 -5.81
C ARG A 946 29.62 42.60 -6.18
N HIS A 947 28.68 42.90 -7.08
CA HIS A 947 28.26 44.27 -7.37
C HIS A 947 27.53 44.90 -6.18
N LEU A 948 26.79 44.10 -5.41
CA LEU A 948 26.24 44.47 -4.09
C LEU A 948 27.28 44.46 -2.96
N HIS A 949 28.58 44.39 -3.29
CA HIS A 949 29.71 44.37 -2.36
C HIS A 949 29.78 43.17 -1.38
N TYR A 950 28.98 42.11 -1.56
CA TYR A 950 29.05 40.91 -0.72
C TYR A 950 30.25 40.03 -1.05
N LYS A 951 30.99 39.61 -0.01
CA LYS A 951 32.10 38.65 -0.13
C LYS A 951 31.55 37.31 -0.62
N THR A 952 31.85 36.97 -1.87
CA THR A 952 31.20 35.84 -2.58
C THR A 952 32.23 34.84 -3.12
N TYR A 953 32.04 33.57 -2.76
CA TYR A 953 32.76 32.41 -3.30
C TYR A 953 31.87 31.61 -4.26
N TYR A 954 32.43 31.00 -5.30
CA TYR A 954 31.69 30.16 -6.25
C TYR A 954 32.41 28.83 -6.52
N LEU A 955 31.71 27.71 -6.30
CA LEU A 955 32.21 26.36 -6.52
C LEU A 955 31.37 25.60 -7.58
N HIS A 956 32.04 25.17 -8.64
CA HIS A 956 31.45 24.40 -9.73
C HIS A 956 32.35 23.20 -10.10
N GLY A 957 31.85 22.32 -10.98
CA GLY A 957 32.54 21.08 -11.34
C GLY A 957 33.92 21.28 -11.99
N GLY A 958 34.12 22.43 -12.66
CA GLY A 958 35.39 22.81 -13.30
C GLY A 958 36.41 23.46 -12.36
N THR A 959 36.06 23.76 -11.11
CA THR A 959 36.99 24.38 -10.16
C THR A 959 38.10 23.40 -9.76
N ASN A 960 39.37 23.77 -10.02
CA ASN A 960 40.56 23.03 -9.61
C ASN A 960 40.55 22.76 -8.09
N ARG A 961 41.00 21.57 -7.68
CA ARG A 961 41.09 21.08 -6.30
C ARG A 961 41.74 22.10 -5.35
N VAL A 962 42.89 22.68 -5.72
CA VAL A 962 43.60 23.64 -4.84
C VAL A 962 42.74 24.87 -4.55
N LYS A 963 42.15 25.48 -5.59
CA LYS A 963 41.25 26.64 -5.44
C LYS A 963 39.97 26.29 -4.67
N ARG A 964 39.41 25.09 -4.88
CA ARG A 964 38.25 24.58 -4.13
C ARG A 964 38.56 24.47 -2.64
N GLU A 965 39.69 23.88 -2.28
CA GLU A 965 40.08 23.69 -0.89
C GLU A 965 40.36 25.02 -0.19
N GLN A 966 40.98 25.99 -0.89
CA GLN A 966 41.18 27.34 -0.39
C GLN A 966 39.85 28.04 -0.09
N MET A 967 38.91 28.10 -1.04
CA MET A 967 37.61 28.76 -0.83
C MET A 967 36.78 28.13 0.31
N ILE A 968 36.89 26.81 0.53
CA ILE A 968 36.22 26.14 1.65
C ILE A 968 36.86 26.53 2.99
N ALA A 969 38.19 26.64 3.05
CA ALA A 969 38.90 27.09 4.24
C ALA A 969 38.59 28.57 4.54
N ASP A 970 38.74 29.46 3.56
CA ASP A 970 38.49 30.90 3.70
C ASP A 970 37.04 31.20 4.12
N PHE A 971 36.07 30.43 3.62
CA PHE A 971 34.67 30.56 4.02
C PHE A 971 34.47 30.14 5.48
N GLN A 972 34.96 28.95 5.86
CA GLN A 972 34.76 28.35 7.19
C GLN A 972 35.56 29.03 8.31
N ASP A 973 36.54 29.88 7.99
CA ASP A 973 37.30 30.67 8.96
C ASP A 973 36.36 31.56 9.82
N PRO A 974 36.38 31.47 11.17
CA PRO A 974 35.61 32.34 12.05
C PRO A 974 35.87 33.84 11.84
N GLU A 975 37.09 34.22 11.46
CA GLU A 975 37.50 35.63 11.28
C GLU A 975 37.08 36.20 9.91
N THR A 976 36.66 35.35 8.96
CA THR A 976 36.09 35.84 7.70
C THR A 976 34.72 36.50 7.94
N GLU A 977 34.55 37.71 7.42
CA GLU A 977 33.28 38.44 7.39
C GLU A 977 32.09 37.62 6.81
N PRO A 978 30.84 38.02 7.12
CA PRO A 978 29.63 37.45 6.51
C PRO A 978 29.77 37.33 4.99
N SER A 979 29.47 36.14 4.46
CA SER A 979 29.78 35.81 3.07
C SER A 979 28.79 34.84 2.44
N VAL A 980 28.71 34.91 1.11
CA VAL A 980 27.91 34.03 0.26
C VAL A 980 28.81 32.94 -0.32
N PHE A 981 28.37 31.69 -0.25
CA PHE A 981 28.97 30.60 -1.02
C PHE A 981 27.96 30.05 -2.03
N ILE A 982 28.22 30.27 -3.30
CA ILE A 982 27.43 29.72 -4.42
C ILE A 982 28.01 28.35 -4.80
N LEU A 983 27.16 27.33 -4.92
CA LEU A 983 27.56 25.97 -5.27
C LEU A 983 26.65 25.39 -6.37
N SER A 984 27.23 24.76 -7.39
CA SER A 984 26.42 23.93 -8.27
C SER A 984 26.00 22.63 -7.57
N LEU A 985 24.74 22.19 -7.71
CA LEU A 985 24.18 21.03 -6.97
C LEU A 985 25.04 19.76 -7.10
N LYS A 986 25.63 19.52 -8.28
CA LYS A 986 26.53 18.36 -8.50
C LYS A 986 27.94 18.52 -7.90
N ALA A 987 28.40 19.75 -7.66
CA ALA A 987 29.70 20.03 -7.06
C ALA A 987 29.62 20.15 -5.53
N GLY A 988 28.60 20.83 -5.00
CA GLY A 988 28.33 20.97 -3.57
C GLY A 988 27.59 19.78 -2.96
N GLY A 989 26.93 18.96 -3.78
CA GLY A 989 26.17 17.79 -3.34
C GLY A 989 27.00 16.67 -2.72
N VAL A 990 28.34 16.75 -2.63
CA VAL A 990 29.18 15.63 -2.15
C VAL A 990 30.19 16.03 -1.07
N GLY A 991 30.13 15.32 0.07
CA GLY A 991 31.01 15.27 1.26
C GLY A 991 31.53 16.53 1.95
N ILE A 992 31.41 17.74 1.38
CA ILE A 992 31.92 18.96 2.03
C ILE A 992 31.16 19.33 3.32
N THR A 993 31.77 20.18 4.15
CA THR A 993 31.23 20.67 5.43
C THR A 993 31.30 22.19 5.44
N LEU A 994 30.16 22.85 5.60
CA LEU A 994 30.00 24.31 5.48
C LEU A 994 29.16 24.86 6.65
N THR A 995 29.49 24.42 7.86
CA THR A 995 28.78 24.68 9.13
C THR A 995 28.73 26.15 9.56
N LYS A 996 29.53 27.04 8.99
CA LYS A 996 29.42 28.49 9.24
C LYS A 996 28.13 29.07 8.64
N ALA A 997 27.65 28.50 7.53
CA ALA A 997 26.40 28.93 6.95
C ALA A 997 25.22 28.46 7.79
N ASN A 998 24.26 29.35 8.04
CA ASN A 998 23.00 29.03 8.69
C ASN A 998 21.78 29.35 7.81
N HIS A 999 21.98 30.01 6.67
CA HIS A 999 20.98 30.09 5.58
C HIS A 999 21.40 29.19 4.41
N VAL A 1000 20.45 28.43 3.86
CA VAL A 1000 20.65 27.62 2.66
C VAL A 1000 19.54 27.91 1.66
N PHE A 1001 19.88 28.47 0.51
CA PHE A 1001 18.96 28.74 -0.58
C PHE A 1001 19.11 27.70 -1.70
N HIS A 1002 18.01 27.08 -2.12
CA HIS A 1002 17.93 26.31 -3.36
C HIS A 1002 17.22 27.18 -4.39
N PHE A 1003 17.98 27.75 -5.33
CA PHE A 1003 17.49 28.73 -6.31
C PHE A 1003 16.55 28.11 -7.36
N ASP A 1004 16.70 26.82 -7.62
CA ASP A 1004 15.87 26.05 -8.54
C ASP A 1004 15.47 24.70 -7.93
N ARG A 1005 14.21 24.29 -8.12
CA ARG A 1005 13.72 23.02 -7.56
C ARG A 1005 14.36 21.84 -8.30
N TRP A 1006 14.86 20.87 -7.54
CA TRP A 1006 15.34 19.59 -8.06
C TRP A 1006 14.31 18.49 -7.81
N TRP A 1007 14.07 17.65 -8.82
CA TRP A 1007 12.99 16.64 -8.81
C TRP A 1007 13.25 15.47 -7.84
N ASN A 1008 14.49 15.24 -7.41
CA ASN A 1008 14.83 14.24 -6.41
C ASN A 1008 15.11 14.93 -5.05
N PRO A 1009 14.21 14.82 -4.05
CA PRO A 1009 14.41 15.47 -2.76
C PRO A 1009 15.64 14.97 -2.00
N ALA A 1010 16.14 13.75 -2.29
CA ALA A 1010 17.36 13.25 -1.66
C ALA A 1010 18.59 14.09 -2.02
N VAL A 1011 18.68 14.60 -3.26
CA VAL A 1011 19.80 15.45 -3.71
C VAL A 1011 19.75 16.83 -3.07
N GLU A 1012 18.57 17.43 -2.93
CA GLU A 1012 18.41 18.70 -2.21
C GLU A 1012 18.74 18.55 -0.73
N ASN A 1013 18.23 17.51 -0.08
CA ASN A 1013 18.54 17.20 1.31
C ASN A 1013 20.05 16.97 1.50
N GLN A 1014 20.72 16.29 0.55
CA GLN A 1014 22.17 16.10 0.54
C GLN A 1014 22.95 17.42 0.39
N ALA A 1015 22.40 18.42 -0.29
CA ALA A 1015 22.98 19.76 -0.38
C ALA A 1015 22.70 20.61 0.88
N THR A 1016 21.48 20.54 1.45
CA THR A 1016 21.10 21.17 2.73
C THR A 1016 21.97 20.68 3.90
N ASP A 1017 22.20 19.37 3.95
CA ASP A 1017 23.02 18.70 4.98
C ASP A 1017 24.51 19.09 4.95
N ARG A 1018 24.93 19.98 4.04
CA ARG A 1018 26.28 20.61 4.06
C ARG A 1018 26.40 21.69 5.13
N ALA A 1019 25.31 22.44 5.38
CA ALA A 1019 25.20 23.39 6.48
C ALA A 1019 24.62 22.73 7.75
N PHE A 1020 23.63 21.84 7.58
CA PHE A 1020 23.03 21.09 8.69
C PHE A 1020 23.86 19.85 9.06
N ARG A 1021 25.07 20.08 9.55
CA ARG A 1021 26.06 19.04 9.89
C ARG A 1021 26.62 19.25 11.30
N ILE A 1022 27.11 18.18 11.91
CA ILE A 1022 27.78 18.21 13.22
C ILE A 1022 28.87 19.29 13.22
N GLY A 1023 28.83 20.18 14.22
CA GLY A 1023 29.67 21.38 14.29
C GLY A 1023 28.91 22.68 14.02
N GLN A 1024 27.69 22.59 13.46
CA GLN A 1024 26.73 23.68 13.42
C GLN A 1024 26.33 24.11 14.84
N LYS A 1025 26.23 25.42 15.07
CA LYS A 1025 25.86 26.05 16.36
C LYS A 1025 24.63 26.95 16.28
N LYS A 1026 24.18 27.31 15.07
CA LYS A 1026 22.99 28.12 14.81
C LYS A 1026 21.88 27.27 14.17
N ASN A 1027 20.63 27.63 14.39
CA ASN A 1027 19.50 27.06 13.66
C ASN A 1027 19.71 27.25 12.14
N VAL A 1028 19.39 26.22 11.35
CA VAL A 1028 19.60 26.24 9.89
C VAL A 1028 18.28 26.47 9.18
N PHE A 1029 18.18 27.58 8.47
CA PHE A 1029 17.03 27.97 7.66
C PHE A 1029 17.26 27.56 6.21
N VAL A 1030 16.34 26.76 5.68
CA VAL A 1030 16.43 26.16 4.35
C VAL A 1030 15.30 26.71 3.48
N HIS A 1031 15.68 27.45 2.46
CA HIS A 1031 14.84 28.26 1.61
C HIS A 1031 14.76 27.63 0.22
N LYS A 1032 13.59 27.14 -0.18
CA LYS A 1032 13.40 26.42 -1.45
C LYS A 1032 12.57 27.26 -2.42
N PHE A 1033 13.20 27.87 -3.42
CA PHE A 1033 12.49 28.74 -4.38
C PHE A 1033 11.63 27.93 -5.35
N VAL A 1034 10.34 28.25 -5.41
CA VAL A 1034 9.33 27.62 -6.28
C VAL A 1034 8.66 28.70 -7.13
N ALA A 1035 8.74 28.62 -8.46
CA ALA A 1035 7.94 29.50 -9.32
C ALA A 1035 6.45 29.06 -9.40
N ILE A 1036 5.55 29.89 -8.87
CA ILE A 1036 4.09 29.66 -8.80
C ILE A 1036 3.51 29.50 -10.21
N GLY A 1037 2.57 28.58 -10.38
CA GLY A 1037 1.87 28.33 -11.64
C GLY A 1037 2.70 27.66 -12.73
N THR A 1038 3.93 27.23 -12.42
CA THR A 1038 4.87 26.61 -13.36
C THR A 1038 5.07 25.12 -13.08
N LEU A 1039 5.92 24.46 -13.88
CA LEU A 1039 6.36 23.09 -13.58
C LEU A 1039 7.05 22.95 -12.21
N GLU A 1040 7.65 24.01 -11.65
CA GLU A 1040 8.35 23.90 -10.36
C GLU A 1040 7.37 23.64 -9.21
N GLU A 1041 6.24 24.35 -9.20
CA GLU A 1041 5.14 24.15 -8.24
C GLU A 1041 4.54 22.74 -8.35
N ARG A 1042 4.29 22.27 -9.58
CA ARG A 1042 3.78 20.89 -9.77
C ARG A 1042 4.79 19.83 -9.34
N ILE A 1043 6.08 20.04 -9.58
CA ILE A 1043 7.14 19.15 -9.09
C ILE A 1043 7.21 19.17 -7.56
N ASP A 1044 7.08 20.35 -6.93
CA ASP A 1044 7.04 20.51 -5.48
C ASP A 1044 5.88 19.72 -4.86
N GLN A 1045 4.66 19.91 -5.38
CA GLN A 1045 3.46 19.20 -4.94
C GLN A 1045 3.61 17.68 -5.07
N MET A 1046 4.09 17.19 -6.23
CA MET A 1046 4.33 15.76 -6.45
C MET A 1046 5.41 15.17 -5.54
N ILE A 1047 6.38 15.98 -5.08
CA ILE A 1047 7.39 15.54 -4.10
C ILE A 1047 6.76 15.43 -2.72
N GLU A 1048 5.96 16.40 -2.29
CA GLU A 1048 5.30 16.38 -0.98
C GLU A 1048 4.25 15.27 -0.86
N ASP A 1049 3.46 15.02 -1.91
CA ASP A 1049 2.49 13.92 -1.89
C ASP A 1049 3.19 12.54 -1.89
N LYS A 1050 4.32 12.41 -2.58
CA LYS A 1050 5.17 11.21 -2.46
C LYS A 1050 5.73 11.06 -1.04
N LYS A 1051 6.19 12.12 -0.38
CA LYS A 1051 6.69 12.05 1.02
C LYS A 1051 5.61 11.57 1.99
N LYS A 1052 4.37 12.05 1.87
CA LYS A 1052 3.23 11.62 2.72
C LYS A 1052 2.93 10.12 2.58
N LEU A 1053 3.17 9.54 1.40
CA LEU A 1053 2.98 8.11 1.11
C LEU A 1053 4.22 7.24 1.42
N ALA A 1054 5.41 7.83 1.51
CA ALA A 1054 6.71 7.12 1.55
C ALA A 1054 7.07 6.44 2.89
N GLY A 1055 6.09 6.18 3.78
CA GLY A 1055 6.23 5.16 4.82
C GLY A 1055 6.38 3.75 4.24
N ALA A 1056 5.95 3.54 3.00
CA ALA A 1056 6.19 2.33 2.21
C ALA A 1056 7.40 2.50 1.27
N ILE A 1057 8.23 1.45 1.17
CA ILE A 1057 9.54 1.45 0.49
C ILE A 1057 9.40 1.44 -1.04
N VAL A 1058 9.19 2.59 -1.70
CA VAL A 1058 9.32 2.72 -3.19
C VAL A 1058 9.79 4.12 -3.65
N GLY A 1059 11.07 4.20 -4.05
CA GLY A 1059 11.57 4.76 -5.32
C GLY A 1059 11.28 6.18 -5.84
N SER A 1060 12.34 6.99 -6.00
CA SER A 1060 12.33 8.34 -6.64
C SER A 1060 13.06 8.40 -8.00
N ASP A 1061 12.57 7.73 -9.04
CA ASP A 1061 13.18 7.78 -10.38
C ASP A 1061 13.01 9.14 -11.10
N GLU A 1062 13.83 9.39 -12.12
CA GLU A 1062 13.63 10.45 -13.14
C GLU A 1062 12.83 9.92 -14.34
N SER A 1063 12.86 8.61 -14.60
CA SER A 1063 12.33 8.04 -15.84
C SER A 1063 10.85 8.33 -16.05
N TRP A 1064 10.05 8.36 -14.98
CA TRP A 1064 8.60 8.58 -15.05
C TRP A 1064 8.25 9.88 -15.81
N LEU A 1065 9.01 10.96 -15.65
CA LEU A 1065 8.81 12.22 -16.40
C LEU A 1065 8.88 12.02 -17.93
N THR A 1066 9.70 11.07 -18.39
CA THR A 1066 9.84 10.73 -19.82
C THR A 1066 8.91 9.60 -20.29
N GLU A 1067 8.29 8.87 -19.35
CA GLU A 1067 7.27 7.86 -19.62
C GLU A 1067 5.83 8.40 -19.47
N LEU A 1068 5.63 9.61 -18.90
CA LEU A 1068 4.35 10.34 -18.95
C LEU A 1068 3.84 10.37 -20.40
N ASP A 1069 2.53 10.23 -20.59
CA ASP A 1069 1.87 10.44 -21.88
C ASP A 1069 1.88 11.93 -22.29
N ASN A 1070 1.31 12.24 -23.46
CA ASN A 1070 1.35 13.60 -24.00
C ASN A 1070 0.46 14.58 -23.23
N GLU A 1071 -0.69 14.16 -22.71
CA GLU A 1071 -1.61 15.06 -21.99
C GLU A 1071 -1.14 15.28 -20.55
N SER A 1072 -0.67 14.24 -19.85
CA SER A 1072 -0.01 14.41 -18.54
C SER A 1072 1.20 15.33 -18.64
N PHE A 1073 2.02 15.22 -19.70
CA PHE A 1073 3.16 16.10 -19.88
C PHE A 1073 2.75 17.55 -20.19
N LYS A 1074 1.69 17.78 -20.99
CA LYS A 1074 1.13 19.12 -21.24
C LYS A 1074 0.61 19.75 -19.95
N GLN A 1075 -0.17 19.01 -19.16
CA GLN A 1075 -0.66 19.47 -17.86
C GLN A 1075 0.49 19.79 -16.90
N LEU A 1076 1.56 18.98 -16.88
CA LEU A 1076 2.75 19.25 -16.09
C LEU A 1076 3.44 20.57 -16.45
N ILE A 1077 3.53 20.91 -17.75
CA ILE A 1077 4.25 22.12 -18.19
C ILE A 1077 3.38 23.38 -18.30
N ALA A 1078 2.04 23.28 -18.38
CA ALA A 1078 1.14 24.42 -18.63
C ALA A 1078 1.31 25.58 -17.62
N LEU A 1079 1.20 26.84 -18.08
CA LEU A 1079 1.27 28.00 -17.19
C LEU A 1079 -0.09 28.30 -16.56
N ASN A 1080 -0.18 28.35 -15.23
CA ASN A 1080 -1.36 28.89 -14.55
C ASN A 1080 -1.35 30.42 -14.64
N ARG A 1081 -2.23 30.99 -15.48
CA ARG A 1081 -2.28 32.44 -15.71
C ARG A 1081 -2.68 33.28 -14.48
N LYS A 1082 -3.24 32.68 -13.43
CA LYS A 1082 -3.50 33.38 -12.15
C LYS A 1082 -2.21 33.71 -11.38
N ALA A 1083 -1.08 33.06 -11.69
CA ALA A 1083 0.21 33.21 -11.01
C ALA A 1083 1.11 34.31 -11.60
N VAL A 1084 0.60 35.11 -12.53
CA VAL A 1084 1.33 36.24 -13.13
C VAL A 1084 0.78 37.51 -12.52
N MET A 1085 1.60 38.22 -11.75
CA MET A 1085 1.23 39.54 -11.22
C MET A 1085 1.21 40.59 -12.35
N GLU A 1086 0.29 41.55 -12.23
CA GLU A 1086 0.28 42.77 -13.07
C GLU A 1086 1.42 43.73 -12.71
#